data_AF-A0A7K4IW23-F1
#
_entry.id   AF-A0A7K4IW23-F1
#
_cell.length_a   1.000
_cell.length_b   1.000
_cell.length_c   1.000
_cell.angle_alpha   90.00
_cell.angle_beta   90.00
_cell.angle_gamma   90.00
#
_symmetry.space_group_name_H-M   'P 1'
#
loop_
_entity.id
_entity.type
_entity.pdbx_description
1 polymer ?
#
loop_
_entity_poly.entity_id
_entity_poly.type
_entity_poly.pdbx_seq_one_letter_code
_entity_poly.pdbx_strand_id
1 'polypeptide(L)'
;TVSPAAERLRYILGEDDEPPNPTLFTEMDTLQHDGDEMEWKESARWIKFEEKVEEGGERWSKPHVSTLSLHSLFELRTCLQTGTVLLDLDGYSLPQIIDDVIEKQIEDGLLKPELREKISYVLLRKHRHQTKKPIHRSLADIGKSVSSNTARSPIRSPATGAAFHRSTEDLRMRQSASYGRLRHAQSRSMNDISDTPSTDQLKNKFIKKIPKDAEASNVLVGEVEFLEKPFVAFVRLLQATMLGGVTEVPVPTRFLFILLGPAGKAKSYNEIGRAIATLMVDDLFSDVAYKARDREDLIAGIDEFLDEVIVLPPGEWDPNIRIEPPKKVPSAEKRKSVFSLNEVGQMNGTAGGAGAGGGGGGSEDGEMPEVHEIGEELTWTGRFCGGLYLDIKRKLPWFPSDFYEGFHIQSISAILFIYLGCITNAITFGGLLGDATENYQGVMESFLGTAMAGSMFCLFAGQPLIILSSTGPILIFEKLLFDFSKGNGIDYMEFRLWIGLHSALQCLILVATDASFIIKYITRFTEEGFSTLISFIFIYDAIKKMIGAFKYYPINSDFKPDYVTMYKCECIAPDPANATLFDASAPVAPNTTNVSLYNAINLTALDWTQLSKKECLKYGGSLVGKSCKFVPDLALMSFILFFGTYSMTLTLKKFKFSRYFPTKVRAFIADFSNVFSILIFCGVDACFGLDTPKLHIPSIIKPTRVDRGWFVFPFGKNPWWVYLASALPALLVTILIFMDQQITAVIVNRKEHKLRKAAGYHLDLFWVGILMAVCSFMGLPWYVAATVISIAHIDSLKMETETSAPGEQPQFLGVSGLIWATWDPGASGQGLMPVSIPPKFWDRCKLFLMPAKHQPDYVFLRHVPLRRIHLFTLVQIICLAVLWILKSTVAAIIFPVMILALILVRRLLDFVFSQHDLAWIDNIIPEKEKKKEDDKEKKKKKGNKGESSSDEE
;
A
#
# COMPACT_ATOMS: atom_id res chain seq x y z
N THR A 1 -18.70 27.29 -21.74
CA THR A 1 -19.09 27.61 -23.13
C THR A 1 -18.54 26.52 -24.00
N VAL A 2 -19.39 25.79 -24.73
CA VAL A 2 -18.95 24.69 -25.62
C VAL A 2 -18.21 25.31 -26.81
N SER A 3 -17.10 24.70 -27.26
CA SER A 3 -16.37 25.19 -28.44
C SER A 3 -17.23 24.98 -29.70
N PRO A 4 -17.11 25.82 -30.74
CA PRO A 4 -17.81 25.60 -32.01
C PRO A 4 -17.50 24.24 -32.65
N ALA A 5 -16.29 23.71 -32.41
CA ALA A 5 -15.88 22.38 -32.85
C ALA A 5 -16.67 21.29 -32.11
N ALA A 6 -16.75 21.37 -30.78
CA ALA A 6 -17.51 20.43 -29.96
C ALA A 6 -19.02 20.42 -30.30
N GLU A 7 -19.61 21.57 -30.64
CA GLU A 7 -21.01 21.64 -31.06
C GLU A 7 -21.25 20.94 -32.41
N ARG A 8 -20.33 21.08 -33.35
CA ARG A 8 -20.37 20.37 -34.64
C ARG A 8 -20.18 18.87 -34.47
N LEU A 9 -19.27 18.44 -33.59
CA LEU A 9 -19.03 17.03 -33.27
C LEU A 9 -20.23 16.35 -32.60
N ARG A 10 -21.00 17.08 -31.77
CA ARG A 10 -22.26 16.57 -31.18
C ARG A 10 -23.25 16.09 -32.24
N TYR A 11 -23.41 16.87 -33.31
CA TYR A 11 -24.33 16.52 -34.39
C TYR A 11 -23.87 15.28 -35.17
N ILE A 12 -22.55 15.09 -35.31
CA ILE A 12 -21.97 13.95 -36.05
C ILE A 12 -21.99 12.66 -35.20
N LEU A 13 -21.74 12.78 -33.89
CA LEU A 13 -21.64 11.63 -32.99
C LEU A 13 -22.96 11.20 -32.35
N GLY A 14 -24.01 12.04 -32.38
CA GLY A 14 -25.29 11.82 -31.69
C GLY A 14 -26.27 10.82 -32.33
N GLU A 15 -25.93 10.21 -33.47
CA GLU A 15 -26.71 9.09 -34.04
C GLU A 15 -26.18 7.77 -33.44
N ASP A 16 -26.81 7.32 -32.35
CA ASP A 16 -26.38 6.22 -31.45
C ASP A 16 -26.83 4.79 -31.89
N ASP A 17 -27.44 4.61 -33.07
CA ASP A 17 -28.02 3.31 -33.48
C ASP A 17 -27.10 2.43 -34.37
N GLU A 18 -25.85 2.82 -34.61
CA GLU A 18 -24.91 2.05 -35.46
C GLU A 18 -23.95 1.14 -34.67
N PRO A 19 -23.58 -0.04 -35.22
CA PRO A 19 -22.59 -0.92 -34.60
C PRO A 19 -21.23 -0.21 -34.43
N PRO A 20 -20.43 -0.58 -33.41
CA PRO A 20 -19.15 0.06 -33.15
C PRO A 20 -18.20 -0.10 -34.35
N ASN A 21 -17.48 0.98 -34.68
CA ASN A 21 -16.54 1.00 -35.79
C ASN A 21 -15.42 -0.05 -35.61
N PRO A 22 -14.93 -0.65 -36.72
CA PRO A 22 -13.76 -1.52 -36.73
C PRO A 22 -12.53 -0.89 -36.05
N THR A 23 -11.70 -1.70 -35.39
CA THR A 23 -10.45 -1.20 -34.81
C THR A 23 -9.42 -0.89 -35.89
N LEU A 24 -8.83 0.30 -35.87
CA LEU A 24 -7.84 0.70 -36.87
C LEU A 24 -6.41 0.23 -36.52
N PHE A 25 -5.77 -0.43 -37.48
CA PHE A 25 -4.33 -0.70 -37.49
C PHE A 25 -3.65 0.34 -38.38
N THR A 26 -2.78 1.18 -37.81
CA THR A 26 -2.10 2.23 -38.58
C THR A 26 -0.64 1.88 -38.83
N GLU A 27 -0.22 1.99 -40.08
CA GLU A 27 1.15 1.69 -40.54
C GLU A 27 1.74 2.91 -41.26
N MET A 28 2.97 3.28 -40.90
CA MET A 28 3.66 4.45 -41.47
C MET A 28 4.93 4.05 -42.22
N ASP A 29 4.93 4.35 -43.52
CA ASP A 29 6.05 4.17 -44.42
C ASP A 29 6.75 5.50 -44.72
N THR A 30 8.08 5.44 -44.72
CA THR A 30 8.94 6.56 -45.07
C THR A 30 9.69 6.28 -46.35
N LEU A 31 9.73 7.24 -47.27
CA LEU A 31 10.52 7.14 -48.50
C LEU A 31 12.01 7.32 -48.15
N GLN A 32 12.84 6.32 -48.47
CA GLN A 32 14.29 6.36 -48.28
C GLN A 32 15.01 6.18 -49.61
N HIS A 33 16.16 6.84 -49.74
CA HIS A 33 17.07 6.66 -50.87
C HIS A 33 18.14 5.63 -50.50
N ASP A 34 18.16 4.47 -51.17
CA ASP A 34 19.23 3.47 -51.07
C ASP A 34 20.05 3.47 -52.37
N GLY A 35 21.05 4.34 -52.44
CA GLY A 35 21.80 4.61 -53.68
C GLY A 35 20.96 5.34 -54.73
N ASP A 36 20.87 4.80 -55.94
CA ASP A 36 20.07 5.35 -57.05
C ASP A 36 18.60 4.86 -57.03
N GLU A 37 18.22 3.97 -56.10
CA GLU A 37 16.87 3.42 -56.00
C GLU A 37 16.09 4.03 -54.82
N MET A 38 14.85 4.45 -55.07
CA MET A 38 13.92 4.90 -54.03
C MET A 38 13.05 3.72 -53.58
N GLU A 39 12.99 3.47 -52.27
CA GLU A 39 12.13 2.44 -51.66
C GLU A 39 11.30 3.01 -50.50
N TRP A 40 10.08 2.50 -50.36
CA TRP A 40 9.25 2.77 -49.18
C TRP A 40 9.65 1.82 -48.06
N LYS A 41 9.91 2.34 -46.87
CA LYS A 41 10.34 1.55 -45.71
C LYS A 41 9.46 1.79 -44.51
N GLU A 42 8.99 0.69 -43.93
CA GLU A 42 8.20 0.67 -42.70
C GLU A 42 9.02 1.24 -41.54
N SER A 43 8.46 2.24 -40.87
CA SER A 43 9.17 3.04 -39.86
C SER A 43 8.51 3.00 -38.48
N ALA A 44 7.18 2.98 -38.43
CA ALA A 44 6.39 2.93 -37.21
C ALA A 44 4.99 2.35 -37.46
N ARG A 45 4.38 1.82 -36.41
CA ARG A 45 3.01 1.28 -36.44
C ARG A 45 2.26 1.50 -35.13
N TRP A 46 0.94 1.48 -35.21
CA TRP A 46 0.03 1.69 -34.09
C TRP A 46 -1.15 0.72 -34.12
N ILE A 47 -1.47 0.15 -32.95
CA ILE A 47 -2.76 -0.53 -32.68
C ILE A 47 -3.51 0.20 -31.55
N LYS A 48 -2.76 0.67 -30.55
CA LYS A 48 -3.21 1.52 -29.43
C LYS A 48 -2.08 2.45 -28.97
N PHE A 49 -0.86 1.92 -29.03
CA PHE A 49 0.38 2.60 -28.68
C PHE A 49 1.37 2.47 -29.85
N GLU A 50 2.35 3.36 -29.89
CA GLU A 50 3.37 3.41 -30.93
C GLU A 50 4.43 2.33 -30.73
N GLU A 51 4.76 1.65 -31.82
CA GLU A 51 5.96 0.83 -31.96
C GLU A 51 6.80 1.41 -33.11
N LYS A 52 8.05 1.80 -32.82
CA LYS A 52 8.98 2.39 -33.80
C LYS A 52 10.15 1.44 -34.06
N VAL A 53 10.66 1.43 -35.28
CA VAL A 53 11.90 0.70 -35.62
C VAL A 53 13.10 1.37 -34.96
N GLU A 54 13.92 0.61 -34.22
CA GLU A 54 15.11 1.15 -33.53
C GLU A 54 16.23 1.55 -34.51
N GLU A 55 17.04 2.54 -34.14
CA GLU A 55 18.20 2.98 -34.91
C GLU A 55 19.19 1.79 -35.07
N GLY A 56 19.36 1.31 -36.30
CA GLY A 56 20.05 0.06 -36.60
C GLY A 56 19.18 -0.96 -37.34
N GLY A 57 17.85 -0.78 -37.33
CA GLY A 57 16.94 -1.43 -38.27
C GLY A 57 16.76 -2.94 -38.08
N GLU A 58 16.98 -3.49 -36.88
CA GLU A 58 16.82 -4.93 -36.63
C GLU A 58 15.75 -5.28 -35.59
N ARG A 59 15.17 -4.27 -34.92
CA ARG A 59 14.25 -4.51 -33.81
C ARG A 59 13.16 -3.45 -33.72
N TRP A 60 11.94 -3.89 -33.42
CA TRP A 60 10.83 -3.04 -32.98
C TRP A 60 11.02 -2.61 -31.53
N SER A 61 10.70 -1.35 -31.22
CA SER A 61 10.61 -0.87 -29.85
C SER A 61 9.52 -1.62 -29.08
N LYS A 62 9.55 -1.53 -27.75
CA LYS A 62 8.36 -1.85 -26.95
C LYS A 62 7.24 -0.84 -27.26
N PRO A 63 5.96 -1.22 -27.12
CA PRO A 63 4.84 -0.29 -27.16
C PRO A 63 5.04 0.85 -26.17
N HIS A 64 4.86 2.10 -26.61
CA HIS A 64 5.01 3.30 -25.78
C HIS A 64 4.00 4.37 -26.19
N VAL A 65 3.73 5.31 -25.28
CA VAL A 65 2.86 6.45 -25.57
C VAL A 65 3.55 7.38 -26.57
N SER A 66 2.83 7.78 -27.62
CA SER A 66 3.35 8.68 -28.65
C SER A 66 3.63 10.07 -28.09
N THR A 67 4.89 10.48 -28.12
CA THR A 67 5.29 11.87 -27.88
C THR A 67 5.28 12.61 -29.22
N LEU A 68 4.33 13.53 -29.38
CA LEU A 68 4.16 14.33 -30.58
C LEU A 68 4.57 15.78 -30.33
N SER A 69 5.08 16.44 -31.37
CA SER A 69 5.28 17.88 -31.35
C SER A 69 3.95 18.61 -31.53
N LEU A 70 3.67 19.61 -30.69
CA LEU A 70 2.51 20.48 -30.90
C LEU A 70 2.58 21.19 -32.27
N HIS A 71 3.78 21.48 -32.76
CA HIS A 71 3.97 22.07 -34.09
C HIS A 71 3.49 21.13 -35.21
N SER A 72 3.74 19.82 -35.11
CA SER A 72 3.33 18.88 -36.15
C SER A 72 1.82 18.68 -36.23
N LEU A 73 1.09 18.83 -35.11
CA LEU A 73 -0.38 18.84 -35.12
C LEU A 73 -0.95 20.06 -35.84
N PHE A 74 -0.36 21.25 -35.66
CA PHE A 74 -0.77 22.44 -36.40
C PHE A 74 -0.40 22.38 -37.89
N GLU A 75 0.76 21.83 -38.23
CA GLU A 75 1.12 21.57 -39.62
C GLU A 75 0.16 20.56 -40.25
N LEU A 76 -0.20 19.48 -39.55
CA LEU A 76 -1.19 18.51 -40.02
C LEU A 76 -2.56 19.16 -40.27
N ARG A 77 -3.03 20.01 -39.34
CA ARG A 77 -4.27 20.77 -39.51
C ARG A 77 -4.23 21.62 -40.78
N THR A 78 -3.10 22.28 -41.04
CA THR A 78 -2.88 23.07 -42.26
C THR A 78 -2.88 22.18 -43.51
N CYS A 79 -2.23 21.02 -43.44
CA CYS A 79 -2.17 20.03 -44.50
C CYS A 79 -3.55 19.52 -44.91
N LEU A 80 -4.46 19.22 -43.97
CA LEU A 80 -5.84 18.82 -44.28
C LEU A 80 -6.68 19.99 -44.79
N GLN A 81 -6.39 21.21 -44.33
CA GLN A 81 -7.10 22.41 -44.78
C GLN A 81 -6.78 22.75 -46.25
N THR A 82 -5.51 22.68 -46.64
CA THR A 82 -5.04 23.05 -48.00
C THR A 82 -4.92 21.87 -48.96
N GLY A 83 -4.84 20.65 -48.44
CA GLY A 83 -4.67 19.44 -49.24
C GLY A 83 -5.96 18.95 -49.89
N THR A 84 -5.81 17.87 -50.66
CA THR A 84 -6.94 17.19 -51.30
C THR A 84 -7.52 16.15 -50.34
N VAL A 85 -8.80 16.27 -50.04
CA VAL A 85 -9.54 15.33 -49.19
C VAL A 85 -10.58 14.64 -50.07
N LEU A 86 -10.44 13.32 -50.23
CA LEU A 86 -11.36 12.48 -50.98
C LEU A 86 -12.06 11.53 -50.00
N LEU A 87 -13.34 11.76 -49.77
CA LEU A 87 -14.16 10.90 -48.93
C LEU A 87 -15.00 9.98 -49.82
N ASP A 88 -15.04 8.70 -49.45
CA ASP A 88 -15.83 7.64 -50.11
C ASP A 88 -15.43 7.36 -51.57
N LEU A 89 -14.13 7.18 -51.80
CA LEU A 89 -13.58 6.82 -53.12
C LEU A 89 -13.79 5.32 -53.45
N ASP A 90 -14.27 5.02 -54.65
CA ASP A 90 -14.44 3.66 -55.19
C ASP A 90 -13.15 3.14 -55.84
N GLY A 91 -12.16 2.77 -55.02
CA GLY A 91 -10.86 2.27 -55.47
C GLY A 91 -10.63 0.78 -55.17
N TYR A 92 -10.40 -0.02 -56.22
CA TYR A 92 -10.11 -1.46 -56.08
C TYR A 92 -8.61 -1.80 -56.03
N SER A 93 -7.75 -0.88 -56.48
CA SER A 93 -6.30 -1.10 -56.57
C SER A 93 -5.52 0.18 -56.27
N LEU A 94 -4.29 0.04 -55.76
CA LEU A 94 -3.43 1.17 -55.41
C LEU A 94 -3.15 2.10 -56.62
N PRO A 95 -2.84 1.61 -57.84
CA PRO A 95 -2.61 2.48 -58.99
C PRO A 95 -3.82 3.34 -59.34
N GLN A 96 -5.03 2.76 -59.28
CA GLN A 96 -6.27 3.50 -59.56
C GLN A 96 -6.49 4.62 -58.53
N ILE A 97 -6.33 4.32 -57.23
CA ILE A 97 -6.46 5.32 -56.16
C ILE A 97 -5.46 6.47 -56.36
N ILE A 98 -4.21 6.15 -56.72
CA ILE A 98 -3.16 7.15 -56.96
C ILE A 98 -3.50 8.01 -58.19
N ASP A 99 -3.95 7.40 -59.29
CA ASP A 99 -4.34 8.14 -60.50
C ASP A 99 -5.50 9.10 -60.21
N ASP A 100 -6.54 8.66 -59.48
CA ASP A 100 -7.70 9.49 -59.12
C ASP A 100 -7.28 10.67 -58.21
N VAL A 101 -6.39 10.44 -57.24
CA VAL A 101 -5.84 11.49 -56.36
C VAL A 101 -5.02 12.51 -57.17
N ILE A 102 -4.18 12.04 -58.11
CA ILE A 102 -3.35 12.92 -58.94
C ILE A 102 -4.23 13.75 -59.89
N GLU A 103 -5.23 13.13 -60.52
CA GLU A 103 -6.17 13.81 -61.40
C GLU A 103 -6.92 14.91 -60.65
N LYS A 104 -7.44 14.62 -59.45
CA LYS A 104 -8.09 15.62 -58.60
C LYS A 104 -7.16 16.78 -58.25
N GLN A 105 -5.89 16.53 -57.91
CA GLN A 105 -4.94 17.59 -57.61
C GLN A 105 -4.57 18.45 -58.83
N ILE A 106 -4.59 17.89 -60.03
CA ILE A 106 -4.39 18.64 -61.28
C ILE A 106 -5.62 19.51 -61.56
N GLU A 107 -6.84 18.99 -61.36
CA GLU A 107 -8.09 19.76 -61.48
C GLU A 107 -8.14 20.95 -60.50
N ASP A 108 -7.74 20.73 -59.25
CA ASP A 108 -7.71 21.76 -58.21
C ASP A 108 -6.56 22.78 -58.41
N GLY A 109 -5.72 22.60 -59.43
CA GLY A 109 -4.59 23.47 -59.76
C GLY A 109 -3.43 23.42 -58.75
N LEU A 110 -3.42 22.40 -57.88
CA LEU A 110 -2.37 22.20 -56.87
C LEU A 110 -1.11 21.57 -57.48
N LEU A 111 -1.27 20.81 -58.57
CA LEU A 111 -0.20 20.07 -59.23
C LEU A 111 -0.11 20.39 -60.74
N LYS A 112 1.13 20.60 -61.24
CA LYS A 112 1.39 20.76 -62.68
C LYS A 112 1.25 19.39 -63.38
N PRO A 113 0.60 19.30 -64.56
CA PRO A 113 0.36 18.02 -65.24
C PRO A 113 1.66 17.28 -65.62
N GLU A 114 2.76 18.00 -65.84
CA GLU A 114 4.09 17.44 -66.13
C GLU A 114 4.67 16.57 -65.00
N LEU A 115 4.17 16.74 -63.77
CA LEU A 115 4.65 16.02 -62.59
C LEU A 115 3.90 14.72 -62.32
N ARG A 116 2.82 14.43 -63.08
CA ARG A 116 1.98 13.23 -62.94
C ARG A 116 2.81 11.95 -62.97
N GLU A 117 3.61 11.77 -64.02
CA GLU A 117 4.40 10.55 -64.22
C GLU A 117 5.44 10.36 -63.10
N LYS A 118 6.04 11.45 -62.62
CA LYS A 118 7.04 11.42 -61.56
C LYS A 118 6.44 11.03 -60.21
N ILE A 119 5.24 11.53 -59.87
CA ILE A 119 4.56 11.20 -58.62
C ILE A 119 4.03 9.77 -58.64
N SER A 120 3.38 9.37 -59.75
CA SER A 120 2.92 8.00 -59.94
C SER A 120 4.08 7.01 -59.82
N TYR A 121 5.24 7.34 -60.41
CA TYR A 121 6.46 6.56 -60.28
C TYR A 121 6.96 6.40 -58.84
N VAL A 122 6.91 7.44 -58.02
CA VAL A 122 7.36 7.40 -56.62
C VAL A 122 6.37 6.61 -55.74
N LEU A 123 5.07 6.86 -55.89
CA LEU A 123 4.05 6.23 -55.04
C LEU A 123 3.86 4.73 -55.35
N LEU A 124 4.14 4.29 -56.58
CA LEU A 124 4.06 2.88 -56.97
C LEU A 124 5.35 2.08 -56.71
N ARG A 125 6.33 2.65 -56.00
CA ARG A 125 7.55 1.93 -55.62
C ARG A 125 7.26 0.81 -54.62
N LYS A 126 8.18 -0.16 -54.58
CA LYS A 126 8.05 -1.33 -53.70
C LYS A 126 8.17 -0.92 -52.24
N HIS A 127 7.26 -1.41 -51.42
CA HIS A 127 7.28 -1.28 -49.97
C HIS A 127 8.09 -2.43 -49.34
N ARG A 128 9.02 -2.04 -48.46
CA ARG A 128 9.95 -2.92 -47.76
C ARG A 128 9.58 -2.99 -46.28
N HIS A 129 9.02 -4.14 -45.93
CA HIS A 129 8.65 -4.52 -44.57
C HIS A 129 9.80 -5.20 -43.84
N GLN A 130 9.88 -5.02 -42.52
CA GLN A 130 11.05 -5.46 -41.72
C GLN A 130 11.36 -6.96 -41.79
N THR A 131 10.35 -7.80 -42.03
CA THR A 131 10.52 -9.25 -42.14
C THR A 131 11.26 -9.71 -43.41
N LYS A 132 11.54 -8.81 -44.38
CA LYS A 132 12.28 -9.11 -45.63
C LYS A 132 13.77 -8.73 -45.52
N LYS A 133 14.59 -9.54 -44.84
CA LYS A 133 16.04 -9.66 -45.15
C LYS A 133 16.34 -11.04 -45.78
N PRO A 134 17.17 -11.11 -46.84
CA PRO A 134 17.70 -12.38 -47.33
C PRO A 134 18.63 -12.95 -46.26
N ILE A 135 18.42 -14.20 -45.88
CA ILE A 135 19.24 -14.92 -44.89
C ILE A 135 20.67 -15.04 -45.43
N HIS A 136 21.54 -14.12 -45.06
CA HIS A 136 22.98 -14.31 -45.18
C HIS A 136 23.38 -15.34 -44.12
N ARG A 137 23.74 -16.56 -44.57
CA ARG A 137 24.20 -17.66 -43.72
C ARG A 137 25.35 -17.20 -42.82
N SER A 138 25.05 -17.00 -41.53
CA SER A 138 26.06 -16.96 -40.48
C SER A 138 26.43 -18.38 -40.11
N LEU A 139 27.73 -18.68 -40.13
CA LEU A 139 28.37 -19.99 -39.90
C LEU A 139 28.23 -20.53 -38.46
N ALA A 140 27.38 -19.91 -37.63
CA ALA A 140 27.26 -20.22 -36.20
C ALA A 140 26.15 -21.23 -35.84
N ASP A 141 25.25 -21.60 -36.76
CA ASP A 141 24.12 -22.51 -36.47
C ASP A 141 24.33 -23.97 -36.91
N ILE A 142 25.56 -24.39 -37.22
CA ILE A 142 25.90 -25.80 -37.53
C ILE A 142 25.99 -26.68 -36.26
N GLY A 143 25.85 -26.12 -35.06
CA GLY A 143 26.22 -26.82 -33.83
C GLY A 143 25.11 -27.43 -32.97
N LYS A 144 23.82 -27.13 -33.20
CA LYS A 144 22.78 -27.46 -32.20
C LYS A 144 21.46 -27.93 -32.79
N SER A 145 21.45 -29.13 -33.36
CA SER A 145 20.24 -29.97 -33.38
C SER A 145 20.62 -31.46 -33.48
N VAL A 146 21.30 -31.95 -32.45
CA VAL A 146 21.42 -33.40 -32.21
C VAL A 146 20.99 -33.69 -30.77
N SER A 147 20.08 -34.66 -30.65
CA SER A 147 19.68 -35.44 -29.46
C SER A 147 18.90 -34.76 -28.32
N SER A 148 17.59 -35.02 -28.23
CA SER A 148 17.01 -36.16 -27.45
C SER A 148 15.53 -35.87 -27.12
N ASN A 149 14.58 -36.73 -27.51
CA ASN A 149 14.24 -37.91 -26.73
C ASN A 149 13.24 -38.82 -27.43
N THR A 150 13.38 -40.09 -27.10
CA THR A 150 12.80 -41.31 -27.65
C THR A 150 11.40 -41.65 -27.13
N ALA A 151 10.58 -42.28 -27.97
CA ALA A 151 9.67 -43.35 -27.56
C ALA A 151 9.59 -44.45 -28.65
N ARG A 152 10.03 -45.64 -28.26
CA ARG A 152 9.94 -47.00 -28.88
C ARG A 152 8.50 -47.31 -29.33
N SER A 153 8.15 -48.15 -30.32
CA SER A 153 8.79 -49.24 -31.12
C SER A 153 7.67 -49.89 -32.01
N PRO A 154 7.86 -50.98 -32.79
CA PRO A 154 8.80 -51.17 -33.90
C PRO A 154 8.17 -51.93 -35.12
N ILE A 155 9.00 -52.20 -36.15
CA ILE A 155 8.97 -53.34 -37.11
C ILE A 155 8.43 -53.16 -38.55
N ARG A 156 9.37 -53.45 -39.47
CA ARG A 156 9.35 -54.01 -40.85
C ARG A 156 8.92 -53.18 -42.07
N SER A 157 9.95 -52.91 -42.87
CA SER A 157 10.02 -52.67 -44.32
C SER A 157 9.60 -53.91 -45.16
N PRO A 158 9.73 -53.90 -46.50
CA PRO A 158 9.09 -53.04 -47.50
C PRO A 158 8.47 -53.88 -48.66
N ALA A 159 7.80 -53.25 -49.63
CA ALA A 159 7.90 -53.50 -51.08
C ALA A 159 6.57 -53.36 -51.87
N THR A 160 6.73 -52.74 -53.05
CA THR A 160 6.06 -53.00 -54.35
C THR A 160 4.56 -52.77 -54.52
N GLY A 161 4.24 -51.96 -55.54
CA GLY A 161 3.10 -52.28 -56.40
C GLY A 161 2.32 -51.12 -57.01
N ALA A 162 2.73 -50.73 -58.22
CA ALA A 162 1.89 -50.30 -59.35
C ALA A 162 1.14 -48.95 -59.31
N ALA A 163 1.47 -48.18 -60.35
CA ALA A 163 0.88 -46.93 -60.80
C ALA A 163 -0.46 -47.12 -61.52
N PHE A 164 -1.25 -46.03 -61.62
CA PHE A 164 -1.96 -45.59 -62.85
C PHE A 164 -2.23 -44.07 -62.73
N HIS A 165 -1.43 -43.24 -63.41
CA HIS A 165 -1.75 -42.41 -64.60
C HIS A 165 -2.70 -41.21 -64.39
N ARG A 166 -2.17 -39.99 -64.54
CA ARG A 166 -2.16 -39.30 -65.86
C ARG A 166 -1.18 -38.11 -65.89
N SER A 167 -0.29 -38.17 -66.87
CA SER A 167 0.54 -37.15 -67.50
C SER A 167 -0.33 -36.12 -68.27
N THR A 168 0.12 -35.01 -68.85
CA THR A 168 1.38 -34.49 -69.44
C THR A 168 1.32 -32.94 -69.31
N GLU A 169 2.32 -32.09 -69.53
CA GLU A 169 3.40 -32.07 -70.52
C GLU A 169 4.40 -30.96 -70.11
N ASP A 170 5.69 -31.24 -70.24
CA ASP A 170 6.79 -30.30 -70.13
C ASP A 170 7.68 -30.60 -71.33
N LEU A 171 8.06 -29.63 -72.17
CA LEU A 171 9.00 -29.87 -73.28
C LEU A 171 9.90 -28.66 -73.60
N ARG A 172 11.20 -28.94 -73.39
CA ARG A 172 12.41 -28.45 -74.12
C ARG A 172 12.95 -27.07 -73.70
N MET A 173 14.27 -26.80 -73.61
CA MET A 173 15.48 -27.54 -73.97
C MET A 173 16.72 -26.87 -73.32
N ARG A 174 17.72 -27.71 -72.99
CA ARG A 174 19.18 -27.48 -72.83
C ARG A 174 19.74 -26.49 -73.89
N GLN A 175 20.79 -25.65 -73.70
CA GLN A 175 22.20 -26.03 -73.44
C GLN A 175 23.16 -24.78 -73.44
N SER A 176 24.21 -24.84 -72.59
CA SER A 176 25.62 -24.37 -72.72
C SER A 176 26.08 -22.89 -72.82
N ALA A 177 26.86 -22.51 -71.80
CA ALA A 177 28.28 -22.07 -71.81
C ALA A 177 28.74 -20.67 -72.32
N SER A 178 29.20 -19.87 -71.33
CA SER A 178 30.45 -19.08 -71.20
C SER A 178 30.88 -17.97 -72.19
N TYR A 179 31.34 -16.88 -71.56
CA TYR A 179 32.13 -15.71 -72.01
C TYR A 179 31.42 -14.56 -72.74
N GLY A 180 31.52 -13.36 -72.16
CA GLY A 180 31.26 -12.10 -72.89
C GLY A 180 30.80 -10.95 -72.01
N ARG A 181 31.62 -9.91 -71.93
CA ARG A 181 31.47 -8.64 -71.21
C ARG A 181 30.31 -7.78 -71.78
N LEU A 182 29.84 -6.83 -70.96
CA LEU A 182 29.18 -5.54 -71.29
C LEU A 182 27.63 -5.48 -71.37
N ARG A 183 27.09 -4.75 -70.39
CA ARG A 183 25.92 -3.84 -70.40
C ARG A 183 24.68 -4.24 -71.20
N HIS A 184 23.64 -4.63 -70.46
CA HIS A 184 22.32 -3.97 -70.51
C HIS A 184 21.61 -4.20 -69.17
N ALA A 185 21.82 -3.31 -68.21
CA ALA A 185 20.94 -3.18 -67.07
C ALA A 185 19.74 -2.36 -67.53
N GLN A 186 18.72 -3.02 -68.06
CA GLN A 186 17.40 -2.45 -68.24
C GLN A 186 16.35 -3.47 -67.78
N SER A 187 15.42 -2.94 -66.99
CA SER A 187 14.18 -3.51 -66.49
C SER A 187 14.29 -4.77 -65.62
N ARG A 188 14.45 -4.58 -64.30
CA ARG A 188 13.74 -5.42 -63.34
C ARG A 188 12.42 -4.72 -62.99
N SER A 189 11.40 -5.10 -63.75
CA SER A 189 9.95 -5.07 -63.50
C SER A 189 9.41 -3.98 -62.55
N MET A 190 8.85 -2.92 -63.15
CA MET A 190 7.69 -2.21 -62.57
C MET A 190 6.52 -3.20 -62.46
N ASN A 191 5.71 -3.10 -61.40
CA ASN A 191 4.53 -3.92 -61.11
C ASN A 191 4.79 -5.34 -60.56
N ASP A 192 5.06 -5.43 -59.25
CA ASP A 192 4.93 -6.68 -58.49
C ASP A 192 4.12 -6.46 -57.20
N ILE A 193 3.10 -5.58 -57.28
CA ILE A 193 2.00 -5.52 -56.31
C ILE A 193 0.96 -6.54 -56.81
N SER A 194 0.96 -7.73 -56.20
CA SER A 194 -0.08 -8.73 -56.45
C SER A 194 -1.22 -8.54 -55.47
N ASP A 195 -2.47 -8.58 -55.95
CA ASP A 195 -3.68 -8.45 -55.12
C ASP A 195 -3.86 -9.60 -54.12
N THR A 196 -3.15 -10.72 -54.36
CA THR A 196 -3.14 -11.88 -53.46
C THR A 196 -2.09 -11.72 -52.36
N PRO A 197 -2.43 -11.96 -51.08
CA PRO A 197 -1.48 -11.84 -49.98
C PRO A 197 -0.32 -12.85 -50.16
N SER A 198 0.90 -12.36 -50.02
CA SER A 198 2.10 -13.19 -50.18
C SER A 198 2.22 -14.25 -49.07
N THR A 199 2.89 -15.38 -49.36
CA THR A 199 3.10 -16.47 -48.40
C THR A 199 3.86 -16.04 -47.13
N ASP A 200 4.67 -14.99 -47.21
CA ASP A 200 5.39 -14.41 -46.07
C ASP A 200 4.48 -13.55 -45.18
N GLN A 201 3.54 -12.80 -45.77
CA GLN A 201 2.52 -12.04 -45.03
C GLN A 201 1.59 -12.97 -44.23
N LEU A 202 1.17 -14.10 -44.84
CA LEU A 202 0.33 -15.12 -44.19
C LEU A 202 1.04 -15.85 -43.03
N LYS A 203 2.38 -15.88 -43.03
CA LYS A 203 3.19 -16.51 -41.97
C LYS A 203 3.58 -15.55 -40.84
N ASN A 204 3.20 -14.27 -40.93
CA ASN A 204 3.60 -13.28 -39.95
C ASN A 204 2.96 -13.58 -38.58
N LYS A 205 3.78 -13.78 -37.54
CA LYS A 205 3.30 -14.04 -36.17
C LYS A 205 2.55 -12.85 -35.57
N PHE A 206 2.74 -11.65 -36.13
CA PHE A 206 2.12 -10.42 -35.67
C PHE A 206 0.60 -10.37 -35.90
N ILE A 207 0.07 -11.07 -36.92
CA ILE A 207 -1.38 -11.11 -37.20
C ILE A 207 -2.22 -11.61 -36.01
N LYS A 208 -1.63 -12.40 -35.11
CA LYS A 208 -2.29 -12.88 -33.89
C LYS A 208 -2.54 -11.79 -32.84
N LYS A 209 -1.86 -10.63 -32.95
CA LYS A 209 -2.01 -9.49 -32.05
C LYS A 209 -3.07 -8.49 -32.52
N ILE A 210 -3.47 -8.57 -33.79
CA ILE A 210 -4.46 -7.67 -34.39
C ILE A 210 -5.86 -8.30 -34.23
N PRO A 211 -6.89 -7.53 -33.85
CA PRO A 211 -8.28 -7.99 -33.85
C PRO A 211 -8.70 -8.51 -35.24
N LYS A 212 -9.63 -9.47 -35.27
CA LYS A 212 -10.08 -10.07 -36.54
C LYS A 212 -10.89 -9.12 -37.43
N ASP A 213 -11.52 -8.12 -36.81
CA ASP A 213 -12.34 -7.11 -37.47
C ASP A 213 -11.56 -5.78 -37.63
N ALA A 214 -10.23 -5.86 -37.82
CA ALA A 214 -9.41 -4.67 -37.98
C ALA A 214 -9.35 -4.20 -39.44
N GLU A 215 -9.37 -2.87 -39.62
CA GLU A 215 -9.10 -2.21 -40.90
C GLU A 215 -7.77 -1.45 -40.82
N ALA A 216 -7.09 -1.27 -41.94
CA ALA A 216 -5.80 -0.59 -42.00
C ALA A 216 -5.93 0.88 -42.39
N SER A 217 -5.10 1.72 -41.77
CA SER A 217 -4.84 3.10 -42.16
C SER A 217 -3.37 3.22 -42.58
N ASN A 218 -3.12 3.55 -43.85
CA ASN A 218 -1.77 3.66 -44.39
C ASN A 218 -1.31 5.12 -44.45
N VAL A 219 -0.13 5.39 -43.91
CA VAL A 219 0.47 6.73 -43.86
C VAL A 219 1.79 6.71 -44.65
N LEU A 220 1.81 7.39 -45.79
CA LEU A 220 2.97 7.47 -46.69
C LEU A 220 3.60 8.86 -46.60
N VAL A 221 4.85 8.93 -46.14
CA VAL A 221 5.58 10.19 -45.97
C VAL A 221 6.93 10.15 -46.68
N GLY A 222 7.23 11.17 -47.50
CA GLY A 222 8.50 11.23 -48.20
C GLY A 222 8.95 12.63 -48.58
N GLU A 223 10.22 12.77 -48.91
CA GLU A 223 10.77 13.96 -49.55
C GLU A 223 11.17 13.66 -50.99
N VAL A 224 10.91 14.61 -51.89
CA VAL A 224 11.29 14.52 -53.30
C VAL A 224 11.83 15.86 -53.79
N GLU A 225 12.84 15.82 -54.65
CA GLU A 225 13.56 17.03 -55.10
C GLU A 225 12.78 17.83 -56.16
N PHE A 226 11.84 17.21 -56.87
CA PHE A 226 11.14 17.84 -58.01
C PHE A 226 9.86 18.60 -57.64
N LEU A 227 9.42 18.54 -56.38
CA LEU A 227 8.23 19.27 -55.90
C LEU A 227 8.63 20.64 -55.35
N GLU A 228 7.93 21.69 -55.78
CA GLU A 228 8.05 23.04 -55.20
C GLU A 228 7.10 23.24 -54.00
N LYS A 229 5.95 22.54 -54.01
CA LYS A 229 4.91 22.57 -52.98
C LYS A 229 4.65 21.16 -52.48
N PRO A 230 4.26 20.97 -51.20
CA PRO A 230 3.94 19.66 -50.68
C PRO A 230 2.68 19.10 -51.36
N PHE A 231 2.76 17.84 -51.80
CA PHE A 231 1.65 17.02 -52.25
C PHE A 231 1.02 16.37 -51.01
N VAL A 232 -0.25 16.70 -50.72
CA VAL A 232 -0.99 16.19 -49.57
C VAL A 232 -2.32 15.61 -50.03
N ALA A 233 -2.59 14.36 -49.65
CA ALA A 233 -3.88 13.73 -49.90
C ALA A 233 -4.35 12.93 -48.68
N PHE A 234 -5.62 13.08 -48.30
CA PHE A 234 -6.32 12.22 -47.35
C PHE A 234 -7.46 11.52 -48.09
N VAL A 235 -7.47 10.19 -48.06
CA VAL A 235 -8.43 9.37 -48.80
C VAL A 235 -9.14 8.42 -47.84
N ARG A 236 -10.47 8.44 -47.85
CA ARG A 236 -11.33 7.40 -47.26
C ARG A 236 -11.95 6.60 -48.39
N LEU A 237 -11.74 5.28 -48.41
CA LEU A 237 -12.34 4.39 -49.41
C LEU A 237 -13.78 4.06 -49.04
N LEU A 238 -14.66 3.84 -50.03
CA LEU A 238 -16.06 3.46 -49.78
C LEU A 238 -16.17 2.08 -49.12
N GLN A 239 -15.31 1.14 -49.52
CA GLN A 239 -15.16 -0.20 -48.92
C GLN A 239 -13.67 -0.44 -48.63
N ALA A 240 -13.35 -1.11 -47.52
CA ALA A 240 -11.96 -1.45 -47.21
C ALA A 240 -11.44 -2.49 -48.22
N THR A 241 -10.32 -2.22 -48.88
CA THR A 241 -9.76 -3.06 -49.95
C THR A 241 -8.34 -3.54 -49.65
N MET A 242 -7.98 -4.70 -50.19
CA MET A 242 -6.66 -5.31 -49.98
C MET A 242 -5.62 -4.67 -50.91
N LEU A 243 -4.90 -3.66 -50.41
CA LEU A 243 -3.81 -3.02 -51.15
C LEU A 243 -2.52 -3.83 -51.02
N GLY A 244 -2.41 -4.87 -51.87
CA GLY A 244 -1.31 -5.83 -51.86
C GLY A 244 0.07 -5.18 -51.78
N GLY A 245 0.83 -5.50 -50.73
CA GLY A 245 2.21 -5.04 -50.56
C GLY A 245 2.39 -3.70 -49.86
N VAL A 246 1.36 -2.87 -49.71
CA VAL A 246 1.45 -1.60 -48.94
C VAL A 246 1.53 -1.87 -47.43
N THR A 247 0.81 -2.88 -46.94
CA THR A 247 0.82 -3.30 -45.52
C THR A 247 1.69 -4.55 -45.28
N GLU A 248 2.32 -4.63 -44.10
CA GLU A 248 3.07 -5.84 -43.70
C GLU A 248 2.15 -7.06 -43.48
N VAL A 249 0.90 -6.83 -43.08
CA VAL A 249 -0.07 -7.86 -42.68
C VAL A 249 -1.28 -7.80 -43.62
N PRO A 250 -1.94 -8.93 -43.96
CA PRO A 250 -3.08 -8.92 -44.85
C PRO A 250 -4.34 -8.37 -44.15
N VAL A 251 -4.37 -7.05 -43.94
CA VAL A 251 -5.49 -6.28 -43.39
C VAL A 251 -6.00 -5.33 -44.49
N PRO A 252 -7.32 -5.23 -44.74
CA PRO A 252 -7.85 -4.36 -45.78
C PRO A 252 -7.69 -2.89 -45.37
N THR A 253 -7.19 -2.05 -46.28
CA THR A 253 -7.00 -0.62 -46.06
C THR A 253 -8.32 0.13 -46.26
N ARG A 254 -8.68 0.97 -45.29
CA ARG A 254 -9.83 1.89 -45.32
C ARG A 254 -9.41 3.34 -45.57
N PHE A 255 -8.30 3.75 -44.95
CA PHE A 255 -7.80 5.12 -44.99
C PHE A 255 -6.39 5.17 -45.57
N LEU A 256 -6.10 6.19 -46.36
CA LEU A 256 -4.78 6.44 -46.93
C LEU A 256 -4.43 7.93 -46.80
N PHE A 257 -3.30 8.22 -46.16
CA PHE A 257 -2.74 9.56 -46.05
C PHE A 257 -1.40 9.62 -46.77
N ILE A 258 -1.25 10.56 -47.70
CA ILE A 258 -0.04 10.73 -48.51
C ILE A 258 0.51 12.14 -48.31
N LEU A 259 1.78 12.23 -47.95
CA LEU A 259 2.52 13.48 -47.81
C LEU A 259 3.88 13.36 -48.51
N LEU A 260 4.03 14.03 -49.66
CA LEU A 260 5.32 14.18 -50.34
C LEU A 260 5.70 15.66 -50.36
N GLY A 261 6.84 16.01 -49.76
CA GLY A 261 7.29 17.40 -49.68
C GLY A 261 8.60 17.68 -50.42
N PRO A 262 8.93 18.98 -50.64
CA PRO A 262 10.27 19.37 -51.09
C PRO A 262 11.34 18.94 -50.08
N ALA A 263 12.55 18.69 -50.59
CA ALA A 263 13.71 18.31 -49.79
C ALA A 263 14.06 19.37 -48.71
N GLY A 264 14.56 18.90 -47.56
CA GLY A 264 15.06 19.75 -46.48
C GLY A 264 14.15 19.88 -45.24
N LYS A 265 12.96 19.27 -45.26
CA LYS A 265 12.03 19.19 -44.12
C LYS A 265 11.63 17.76 -43.73
N ALA A 266 12.45 16.76 -44.06
CA ALA A 266 12.17 15.34 -43.79
C ALA A 266 11.70 15.04 -42.35
N LYS A 267 12.34 15.66 -41.34
CA LYS A 267 11.93 15.48 -39.93
C LYS A 267 10.53 16.01 -39.65
N SER A 268 10.14 17.16 -40.21
CA SER A 268 8.79 17.73 -40.05
C SER A 268 7.75 16.80 -40.66
N TYR A 269 7.99 16.31 -41.88
CA TYR A 269 7.06 15.42 -42.55
C TYR A 269 6.86 14.12 -41.77
N ASN A 270 7.94 13.53 -41.25
CA ASN A 270 7.85 12.34 -40.40
C ASN A 270 7.03 12.60 -39.13
N GLU A 271 7.18 13.77 -38.50
CA GLU A 271 6.39 14.15 -37.33
C GLU A 271 4.91 14.43 -37.66
N ILE A 272 4.60 14.94 -38.85
CA ILE A 272 3.22 15.08 -39.36
C ILE A 272 2.61 13.69 -39.59
N GLY A 273 3.35 12.76 -40.20
CA GLY A 273 2.94 11.37 -40.39
C GLY A 273 2.64 10.67 -39.06
N ARG A 274 3.51 10.84 -38.06
CA ARG A 274 3.27 10.31 -36.70
C ARG A 274 2.04 10.94 -36.04
N ALA A 275 1.81 12.23 -36.27
CA ALA A 275 0.66 12.95 -35.71
C ALA A 275 -0.66 12.39 -36.25
N ILE A 276 -0.81 12.27 -37.58
CA ILE A 276 -2.02 11.69 -38.17
C ILE A 276 -2.16 10.21 -37.78
N ALA A 277 -1.06 9.46 -37.72
CA ALA A 277 -1.12 8.05 -37.34
C ALA A 277 -1.61 7.84 -35.90
N THR A 278 -1.23 8.74 -34.99
CA THR A 278 -1.69 8.71 -33.60
C THR A 278 -3.17 9.12 -33.50
N LEU A 279 -3.60 10.11 -34.28
CA LEU A 279 -4.99 10.56 -34.35
C LEU A 279 -5.93 9.44 -34.87
N MET A 280 -5.52 8.71 -35.91
CA MET A 280 -6.34 7.62 -36.48
C MET A 280 -6.59 6.46 -35.50
N VAL A 281 -5.81 6.34 -34.43
CA VAL A 281 -5.93 5.29 -33.40
C VAL A 281 -6.74 5.78 -32.20
N ASP A 282 -7.00 7.08 -32.11
CA ASP A 282 -7.85 7.66 -31.08
C ASP A 282 -9.32 7.30 -31.33
N ASP A 283 -10.03 6.87 -30.29
CA ASP A 283 -11.42 6.40 -30.39
C ASP A 283 -12.38 7.51 -30.85
N LEU A 284 -12.11 8.79 -30.51
CA LEU A 284 -12.97 9.91 -30.90
C LEU A 284 -12.69 10.33 -32.34
N PHE A 285 -11.42 10.53 -32.69
CA PHE A 285 -11.06 10.97 -34.05
C PHE A 285 -11.35 9.90 -35.11
N SER A 286 -11.15 8.62 -34.79
CA SER A 286 -11.50 7.52 -35.72
C SER A 286 -12.99 7.52 -36.05
N ASP A 287 -13.88 7.69 -35.06
CA ASP A 287 -15.32 7.82 -35.28
C ASP A 287 -15.67 9.03 -36.17
N VAL A 288 -15.00 10.16 -35.94
CA VAL A 288 -15.16 11.35 -36.79
C VAL A 288 -14.69 11.05 -38.21
N ALA A 289 -13.58 10.35 -38.40
CA ALA A 289 -13.06 10.00 -39.73
C ALA A 289 -14.01 9.06 -40.49
N TYR A 290 -14.68 8.13 -39.81
CA TYR A 290 -15.71 7.28 -40.43
C TYR A 290 -16.97 8.07 -40.81
N LYS A 291 -17.41 9.03 -39.97
CA LYS A 291 -18.66 9.78 -40.17
C LYS A 291 -18.53 11.11 -40.91
N ALA A 292 -17.31 11.61 -41.14
CA ALA A 292 -17.05 12.91 -41.77
C ALA A 292 -17.70 13.02 -43.15
N ARG A 293 -18.30 14.17 -43.45
CA ARG A 293 -18.90 14.46 -44.77
C ARG A 293 -18.05 15.46 -45.55
N ASP A 294 -17.43 16.39 -44.85
CA ASP A 294 -16.60 17.45 -45.43
C ASP A 294 -15.24 17.56 -44.71
N ARG A 295 -14.30 18.32 -45.31
CA ARG A 295 -12.97 18.55 -44.73
C ARG A 295 -13.02 19.24 -43.37
N GLU A 296 -14.02 20.09 -43.14
CA GLU A 296 -14.23 20.83 -41.90
C GLU A 296 -14.54 19.92 -40.72
N ASP A 297 -15.15 18.75 -40.96
CA ASP A 297 -15.46 17.78 -39.90
C ASP A 297 -14.18 17.12 -39.37
N LEU A 298 -13.26 16.78 -40.26
CA LEU A 298 -11.93 16.27 -39.88
C LEU A 298 -11.12 17.34 -39.13
N ILE A 299 -11.20 18.60 -39.55
CA ILE A 299 -10.53 19.71 -38.85
C ILE A 299 -11.13 19.91 -37.45
N ALA A 300 -12.46 19.82 -37.30
CA ALA A 300 -13.11 19.88 -35.99
C ALA A 300 -12.67 18.74 -35.08
N GLY A 301 -12.47 17.53 -35.62
CA GLY A 301 -11.90 16.41 -34.87
C GLY A 301 -10.47 16.67 -34.38
N ILE A 302 -9.62 17.34 -35.19
CA ILE A 302 -8.27 17.74 -34.75
C ILE A 302 -8.34 18.82 -33.68
N ASP A 303 -9.22 19.82 -33.83
CA ASP A 303 -9.36 20.91 -32.87
C ASP A 303 -9.83 20.37 -31.50
N GLU A 304 -10.74 19.39 -31.46
CA GLU A 304 -11.15 18.71 -30.23
C GLU A 304 -10.02 17.88 -29.61
N PHE A 305 -9.25 17.17 -30.43
CA PHE A 305 -8.06 16.46 -29.94
C PHE A 305 -7.04 17.43 -29.32
N LEU A 306 -6.83 18.60 -29.95
CA LEU A 306 -5.93 19.64 -29.43
C LEU A 306 -6.38 20.20 -28.09
N ASP A 307 -7.70 20.30 -27.83
CA ASP A 307 -8.25 20.73 -26.54
C ASP A 307 -7.95 19.72 -25.41
N GLU A 308 -7.83 18.42 -25.72
CA GLU A 308 -7.46 17.38 -24.74
C GLU A 308 -5.93 17.19 -24.56
N VAL A 309 -5.11 17.70 -25.49
CA VAL A 309 -3.65 17.46 -25.49
C VAL A 309 -2.94 18.17 -24.33
N ILE A 310 -2.12 17.41 -23.61
CA ILE A 310 -1.27 17.95 -22.55
C ILE A 310 0.14 18.21 -23.08
N VAL A 311 0.53 19.49 -23.11
CA VAL A 311 1.87 19.91 -23.52
C VAL A 311 2.89 19.71 -22.40
N LEU A 312 4.02 19.07 -22.73
CA LEU A 312 5.18 18.93 -21.86
C LEU A 312 6.25 19.99 -22.19
N PRO A 313 6.80 20.71 -21.20
CA PRO A 313 7.83 21.73 -21.46
C PRO A 313 9.17 21.10 -21.89
N PRO A 314 9.84 21.63 -22.92
CA PRO A 314 11.07 21.03 -23.48
C PRO A 314 12.29 21.12 -22.55
N GLY A 315 12.29 22.00 -21.54
CA GLY A 315 13.43 22.19 -20.63
C GLY A 315 13.55 21.15 -19.51
N GLU A 316 12.49 20.41 -19.20
CA GLU A 316 12.46 19.41 -18.11
C GLU A 316 12.28 17.97 -18.62
N TRP A 317 12.10 17.77 -19.94
CA TRP A 317 11.76 16.48 -20.53
C TRP A 317 12.59 16.19 -21.78
N ASP A 318 13.24 15.02 -21.82
CA ASP A 318 13.95 14.54 -23.01
C ASP A 318 12.95 13.85 -23.97
N PRO A 319 12.77 14.33 -25.22
CA PRO A 319 11.86 13.74 -26.20
C PRO A 319 12.15 12.28 -26.54
N ASN A 320 13.37 11.80 -26.29
CA ASN A 320 13.77 10.42 -26.57
C ASN A 320 13.36 9.42 -25.48
N ILE A 321 12.92 9.90 -24.31
CA ILE A 321 12.46 9.04 -23.21
C ILE A 321 11.07 8.49 -23.56
N ARG A 322 11.01 7.17 -23.75
CA ARG A 322 9.77 6.45 -24.04
C ARG A 322 8.92 6.34 -22.76
N ILE A 323 7.67 6.80 -22.83
CA ILE A 323 6.70 6.68 -21.73
C ILE A 323 6.02 5.32 -21.80
N GLU A 324 6.12 4.54 -20.73
CA GLU A 324 5.45 3.24 -20.64
C GLU A 324 3.91 3.41 -20.59
N PRO A 325 3.14 2.54 -21.26
CA PRO A 325 1.69 2.65 -21.30
C PRO A 325 1.07 2.39 -19.91
N PRO A 326 -0.04 3.08 -19.57
CA PRO A 326 -0.74 2.86 -18.31
C PRO A 326 -1.39 1.47 -18.27
N LYS A 327 -1.48 0.87 -17.08
CA LYS A 327 -2.05 -0.48 -16.89
C LYS A 327 -3.56 -0.55 -17.17
N LYS A 328 -4.25 0.59 -17.12
CA LYS A 328 -5.66 0.76 -17.47
C LYS A 328 -5.81 2.07 -18.21
N VAL A 329 -6.37 2.03 -19.40
CA VAL A 329 -6.75 3.24 -20.16
C VAL A 329 -8.18 3.65 -19.74
N PRO A 330 -8.46 4.95 -19.54
CA PRO A 330 -9.82 5.44 -19.32
C PRO A 330 -10.74 5.03 -20.48
N SER A 331 -11.99 4.64 -20.20
CA SER A 331 -12.95 4.26 -21.23
C SER A 331 -13.43 5.48 -22.03
N ALA A 332 -13.48 5.35 -23.37
CA ALA A 332 -13.93 6.39 -24.29
C ALA A 332 -15.38 6.86 -24.02
N GLU A 333 -16.22 5.99 -23.44
CA GLU A 333 -17.62 6.29 -23.08
C GLU A 333 -17.74 7.48 -22.10
N LYS A 334 -16.80 7.64 -21.16
CA LYS A 334 -16.79 8.80 -20.26
C LYS A 334 -16.51 10.10 -21.02
N ARG A 335 -15.73 10.07 -22.10
CA ARG A 335 -15.44 11.24 -22.95
C ARG A 335 -16.63 11.57 -23.85
N LYS A 336 -17.26 10.56 -24.45
CA LYS A 336 -18.49 10.72 -25.24
C LYS A 336 -19.66 11.27 -24.42
N SER A 337 -19.76 10.92 -23.12
CA SER A 337 -20.83 11.37 -22.24
C SER A 337 -20.89 12.89 -21.98
N VAL A 338 -19.79 13.63 -22.21
CA VAL A 338 -19.75 15.10 -22.14
C VAL A 338 -20.61 15.74 -23.24
N PHE A 339 -20.84 15.02 -24.33
CA PHE A 339 -21.68 15.45 -25.45
C PHE A 339 -23.18 15.19 -25.20
N SER A 340 -23.53 14.13 -24.46
CA SER A 340 -24.92 13.74 -24.16
C SER A 340 -25.54 14.46 -22.93
N LEU A 341 -24.74 15.06 -22.04
CA LEU A 341 -25.21 15.52 -20.72
C LEU A 341 -26.05 16.82 -20.69
N ASN A 342 -26.30 17.49 -21.83
CA ASN A 342 -26.97 18.80 -21.87
C ASN A 342 -28.44 18.78 -22.34
N GLU A 343 -29.04 17.61 -22.56
CA GLU A 343 -30.47 17.47 -22.90
C GLU A 343 -31.39 17.22 -21.69
N VAL A 344 -31.26 17.90 -20.54
CA VAL A 344 -32.38 18.00 -19.57
C VAL A 344 -32.40 19.35 -18.86
N GLY A 345 -32.88 20.36 -19.58
CA GLY A 345 -33.29 21.65 -19.03
C GLY A 345 -34.80 21.73 -18.84
N GLN A 346 -35.43 20.81 -18.09
CA GLN A 346 -36.81 21.00 -17.60
C GLN A 346 -36.97 20.50 -16.16
N MET A 347 -37.21 21.45 -15.26
CA MET A 347 -37.60 21.25 -13.87
C MET A 347 -39.04 20.70 -13.78
N ASN A 348 -39.26 19.68 -12.96
CA ASN A 348 -40.42 19.58 -12.04
C ASN A 348 -40.18 18.49 -11.00
N GLY A 349 -40.34 18.83 -9.72
CA GLY A 349 -40.15 17.91 -8.59
C GLY A 349 -41.45 17.27 -8.12
N THR A 350 -41.35 16.06 -7.56
CA THR A 350 -42.25 15.52 -6.50
C THR A 350 -41.57 14.35 -5.78
N ALA A 351 -41.84 14.26 -4.48
CA ALA A 351 -41.30 13.31 -3.51
C ALA A 351 -41.79 11.86 -3.65
N GLY A 352 -41.04 10.88 -3.11
CA GLY A 352 -41.56 9.54 -2.81
C GLY A 352 -40.47 8.49 -2.57
N GLY A 353 -40.53 7.75 -1.46
CA GLY A 353 -39.45 6.88 -1.00
C GLY A 353 -39.34 5.48 -1.67
N ALA A 354 -38.17 4.88 -1.41
CA ALA A 354 -37.86 3.45 -1.27
C ALA A 354 -37.80 2.52 -2.51
N GLY A 355 -36.62 1.93 -2.72
CA GLY A 355 -36.46 0.55 -3.20
C GLY A 355 -35.57 0.33 -4.44
N ALA A 356 -34.32 -0.09 -4.19
CA ALA A 356 -33.47 -0.97 -5.01
C ALA A 356 -33.05 -0.56 -6.44
N GLY A 357 -31.73 -0.44 -6.63
CA GLY A 357 -31.02 -0.95 -7.81
C GLY A 357 -30.43 0.08 -8.79
N GLY A 358 -29.09 0.18 -8.78
CA GLY A 358 -28.27 0.40 -9.99
C GLY A 358 -28.05 1.85 -10.47
N GLY A 359 -26.77 2.25 -10.54
CA GLY A 359 -26.19 3.01 -11.65
C GLY A 359 -26.41 4.52 -11.76
N GLY A 360 -25.33 5.29 -11.57
CA GLY A 360 -24.90 6.35 -12.50
C GLY A 360 -25.40 7.80 -12.35
N GLY A 361 -24.44 8.73 -12.14
CA GLY A 361 -24.47 10.16 -12.52
C GLY A 361 -25.15 11.12 -11.54
N GLY A 362 -24.66 12.31 -11.20
CA GLY A 362 -23.45 13.07 -11.54
C GLY A 362 -23.60 14.47 -10.93
N SER A 363 -22.58 14.94 -10.22
CA SER A 363 -22.39 16.37 -9.90
C SER A 363 -20.90 16.62 -9.88
N GLU A 364 -20.45 17.60 -10.67
CA GLU A 364 -19.08 18.09 -10.75
C GLU A 364 -18.61 18.58 -9.38
N ASP A 365 -17.94 17.71 -8.64
CA ASP A 365 -16.97 18.02 -7.60
C ASP A 365 -15.93 16.89 -7.69
N GLY A 366 -14.65 17.26 -7.74
CA GLY A 366 -13.55 16.32 -8.03
C GLY A 366 -13.70 14.99 -7.29
N GLU A 367 -13.49 13.86 -8.00
CA GLU A 367 -13.68 12.49 -7.53
C GLU A 367 -13.55 12.40 -6.00
N MET A 368 -14.70 12.32 -5.34
CA MET A 368 -14.77 12.18 -3.89
C MET A 368 -13.86 11.03 -3.45
N PRO A 369 -13.00 11.22 -2.43
CA PRO A 369 -12.16 10.14 -1.94
C PRO A 369 -13.05 8.97 -1.54
N GLU A 370 -12.69 7.77 -2.01
CA GLU A 370 -13.47 6.53 -1.81
C GLU A 370 -13.99 6.49 -0.38
N VAL A 371 -15.32 6.41 -0.24
CA VAL A 371 -15.98 6.24 1.06
C VAL A 371 -15.30 5.07 1.77
N HIS A 372 -15.13 5.18 3.09
CA HIS A 372 -14.58 4.10 3.93
C HIS A 372 -15.47 2.84 3.86
N GLU A 373 -15.43 2.12 2.74
CA GLU A 373 -16.09 0.85 2.53
C GLU A 373 -15.22 -0.21 3.21
N ILE A 374 -15.56 -0.46 4.46
CA ILE A 374 -15.14 -1.63 5.19
C ILE A 374 -15.58 -2.86 4.37
N GLY A 375 -14.65 -3.77 4.08
CA GLY A 375 -14.82 -4.82 3.05
C GLY A 375 -16.03 -5.73 3.28
N GLU A 376 -16.36 -6.56 2.27
CA GLU A 376 -17.47 -7.54 2.27
C GLU A 376 -17.48 -8.47 3.51
N GLU A 377 -16.36 -8.51 4.24
CA GLU A 377 -16.07 -9.27 5.45
C GLU A 377 -16.97 -8.94 6.66
N LEU A 378 -17.57 -7.75 6.70
CA LEU A 378 -18.39 -7.24 7.80
C LEU A 378 -19.86 -7.05 7.40
N THR A 379 -20.30 -7.69 6.32
CA THR A 379 -21.71 -7.69 5.91
C THR A 379 -22.56 -8.52 6.87
N TRP A 380 -23.74 -8.01 7.23
CA TRP A 380 -24.67 -8.75 8.09
C TRP A 380 -25.23 -9.95 7.32
N THR A 381 -24.91 -11.17 7.77
CA THR A 381 -25.27 -12.39 7.02
C THR A 381 -26.68 -12.89 7.34
N GLY A 382 -27.25 -12.49 8.49
CA GLY A 382 -28.59 -12.87 8.92
C GLY A 382 -28.78 -14.35 9.26
N ARG A 383 -27.71 -15.17 9.26
CA ARG A 383 -27.72 -16.59 9.60
C ARG A 383 -27.00 -16.85 10.91
N PHE A 384 -27.46 -17.82 11.70
CA PHE A 384 -26.79 -18.23 12.94
C PHE A 384 -25.34 -18.69 12.65
N CYS A 385 -24.35 -18.04 13.27
CA CYS A 385 -22.92 -18.24 13.02
C CYS A 385 -22.47 -18.04 11.56
N GLY A 386 -23.21 -17.26 10.76
CA GLY A 386 -22.90 -17.03 9.35
C GLY A 386 -21.58 -16.27 9.15
N GLY A 387 -21.33 -15.21 9.94
CA GLY A 387 -20.10 -14.43 9.90
C GLY A 387 -18.86 -15.27 10.23
N LEU A 388 -18.94 -16.07 11.31
CA LEU A 388 -17.84 -16.97 11.72
C LEU A 388 -17.49 -18.01 10.65
N TYR A 389 -18.49 -18.62 10.02
CA TYR A 389 -18.25 -19.60 8.95
C TYR A 389 -17.56 -18.97 7.72
N LEU A 390 -17.98 -17.76 7.33
CA LEU A 390 -17.35 -17.03 6.22
C LEU A 390 -15.92 -16.61 6.54
N ASP A 391 -15.63 -16.21 7.78
CA ASP A 391 -14.27 -15.89 8.22
C ASP A 391 -13.35 -17.12 8.13
N ILE A 392 -13.81 -18.27 8.65
CA ILE A 392 -13.06 -19.53 8.58
C ILE A 392 -12.83 -19.94 7.12
N LYS A 393 -13.86 -19.93 6.28
CA LYS A 393 -13.77 -20.33 4.87
C LYS A 393 -12.77 -19.47 4.09
N ARG A 394 -12.71 -18.17 4.37
CA ARG A 394 -11.77 -17.24 3.71
C ARG A 394 -10.33 -17.41 4.22
N LYS A 395 -10.13 -17.68 5.51
CA LYS A 395 -8.79 -17.76 6.11
C LYS A 395 -8.11 -19.12 5.94
N LEU A 396 -8.88 -20.21 5.94
CA LEU A 396 -8.37 -21.59 5.85
C LEU A 396 -7.29 -21.82 4.77
N PRO A 397 -7.43 -21.34 3.51
CA PRO A 397 -6.42 -21.57 2.47
C PRO A 397 -5.11 -20.81 2.69
N TRP A 398 -5.10 -19.74 3.49
CA TRP A 398 -3.93 -18.90 3.72
C TRP A 398 -3.03 -19.38 4.86
N PHE A 399 -3.53 -20.20 5.80
CA PHE A 399 -2.75 -20.69 6.94
C PHE A 399 -1.39 -21.31 6.56
N PRO A 400 -1.28 -22.19 5.54
CA PRO A 400 0.02 -22.74 5.15
C PRO A 400 0.97 -21.66 4.62
N SER A 401 0.46 -20.69 3.86
CA SER A 401 1.27 -19.60 3.30
C SER A 401 1.87 -18.70 4.38
N ASP A 402 1.15 -18.48 5.49
CA ASP A 402 1.61 -17.65 6.61
C ASP A 402 2.84 -18.24 7.31
N PHE A 403 2.99 -19.57 7.34
CA PHE A 403 4.19 -20.22 7.90
C PHE A 403 5.42 -20.07 7.02
N TYR A 404 5.27 -20.15 5.70
CA TYR A 404 6.39 -20.03 4.75
C TYR A 404 6.86 -18.59 4.55
N GLU A 405 5.94 -17.61 4.55
CA GLU A 405 6.26 -16.18 4.41
C GLU A 405 6.98 -15.60 5.64
N GLY A 406 6.89 -16.26 6.79
CA GLY A 406 7.52 -15.82 8.04
C GLY A 406 9.05 -15.86 8.05
N PHE A 407 9.68 -16.61 7.14
CA PHE A 407 11.14 -16.77 7.07
C PHE A 407 11.82 -15.58 6.34
N HIS A 408 11.86 -14.43 7.00
CA HIS A 408 12.60 -13.25 6.55
C HIS A 408 13.49 -12.71 7.67
N ILE A 409 14.65 -12.12 7.34
CA ILE A 409 15.60 -11.59 8.34
C ILE A 409 14.97 -10.51 9.23
N GLN A 410 14.04 -9.72 8.67
CA GLN A 410 13.26 -8.71 9.37
C GLN A 410 12.36 -9.31 10.46
N SER A 411 11.84 -10.52 10.23
CA SER A 411 10.98 -11.24 11.19
C SER A 411 11.73 -11.51 12.49
N ILE A 412 13.03 -11.84 12.43
CA ILE A 412 13.85 -12.11 13.62
C ILE A 412 13.97 -10.86 14.50
N SER A 413 14.19 -9.69 13.90
CA SER A 413 14.23 -8.42 14.65
C SER A 413 12.87 -8.11 15.29
N ALA A 414 11.78 -8.32 14.54
CA ALA A 414 10.42 -8.10 15.03
C ALA A 414 10.09 -9.03 16.22
N ILE A 415 10.44 -10.31 16.15
CA ILE A 415 10.24 -11.28 17.24
C ILE A 415 10.96 -10.80 18.51
N LEU A 416 12.26 -10.51 18.43
CA LEU A 416 13.05 -10.07 19.59
C LEU A 416 12.50 -8.78 20.20
N PHE A 417 12.15 -7.80 19.37
CA PHE A 417 11.63 -6.52 19.85
C PHE A 417 10.26 -6.68 20.53
N ILE A 418 9.33 -7.39 19.91
CA ILE A 418 7.98 -7.60 20.45
C ILE A 418 8.02 -8.43 21.72
N TYR A 419 8.89 -9.45 21.77
CA TYR A 419 9.09 -10.28 22.95
C TYR A 419 9.47 -9.46 24.19
N LEU A 420 10.47 -8.57 24.08
CA LEU A 420 10.89 -7.67 25.17
C LEU A 420 9.75 -6.76 25.62
N GLY A 421 8.93 -6.32 24.65
CA GLY A 421 7.73 -5.54 24.89
C GLY A 421 6.65 -6.28 25.68
N CYS A 422 6.31 -7.51 25.26
CA CYS A 422 5.30 -8.35 25.89
C CYS A 422 5.68 -8.75 27.31
N ILE A 423 6.95 -9.08 27.56
CA ILE A 423 7.43 -9.46 28.90
C ILE A 423 7.40 -8.27 29.85
N THR A 424 7.87 -7.11 29.41
CA THR A 424 7.82 -5.90 30.23
C THR A 424 6.38 -5.57 30.61
N ASN A 425 5.44 -5.73 29.66
CA ASN A 425 4.02 -5.52 29.92
C ASN A 425 3.47 -6.54 30.92
N ALA A 426 3.77 -7.84 30.74
CA ALA A 426 3.31 -8.91 31.62
C ALA A 426 3.81 -8.74 33.06
N ILE A 427 5.07 -8.33 33.25
CA ILE A 427 5.65 -8.15 34.59
C ILE A 427 5.13 -6.90 35.27
N THR A 428 5.02 -5.78 34.55
CA THR A 428 4.49 -4.54 35.13
C THR A 428 3.02 -4.67 35.51
N PHE A 429 2.17 -5.25 34.64
CA PHE A 429 0.77 -5.50 34.97
C PHE A 429 0.60 -6.60 36.03
N GLY A 430 1.41 -7.66 35.98
CA GLY A 430 1.38 -8.71 36.99
C GLY A 430 1.82 -8.23 38.39
N GLY A 431 2.78 -7.30 38.46
CA GLY A 431 3.18 -6.65 39.71
C GLY A 431 2.07 -5.75 40.27
N LEU A 432 1.49 -4.88 39.43
CA LEU A 432 0.37 -4.02 39.82
C LEU A 432 -0.86 -4.82 40.25
N LEU A 433 -1.11 -5.96 39.60
CA LEU A 433 -2.20 -6.87 39.96
C LEU A 433 -1.92 -7.60 41.28
N GLY A 434 -0.66 -7.99 41.53
CA GLY A 434 -0.22 -8.54 42.81
C GLY A 434 -0.45 -7.58 43.97
N ASP A 435 -0.05 -6.31 43.78
CA ASP A 435 -0.25 -5.25 44.76
C ASP A 435 -1.74 -4.95 44.99
N ALA A 436 -2.55 -4.96 43.93
CA ALA A 436 -3.97 -4.66 44.02
C ALA A 436 -4.80 -5.80 44.64
N THR A 437 -4.35 -7.06 44.49
CA THR A 437 -5.10 -8.25 44.92
C THR A 437 -4.45 -8.96 46.11
N GLU A 438 -3.57 -8.30 46.87
CA GLU A 438 -2.87 -8.92 48.03
C GLU A 438 -2.22 -10.27 47.68
N ASN A 439 -1.58 -10.37 46.50
CA ASN A 439 -0.95 -11.57 45.95
C ASN A 439 -1.87 -12.76 45.64
N TYR A 440 -3.19 -12.55 45.53
CA TYR A 440 -4.11 -13.56 44.98
C TYR A 440 -3.82 -13.86 43.50
N GLN A 441 -3.32 -12.86 42.76
CA GLN A 441 -2.86 -13.00 41.38
C GLN A 441 -1.65 -12.10 41.16
N GLY A 442 -0.54 -12.65 40.67
CA GLY A 442 0.73 -11.92 40.59
C GLY A 442 1.39 -12.02 39.23
N VAL A 443 2.71 -11.87 39.26
CA VAL A 443 3.57 -11.84 38.07
C VAL A 443 3.60 -13.19 37.36
N MET A 444 3.55 -14.30 38.11
CA MET A 444 3.67 -15.65 37.53
C MET A 444 2.43 -16.09 36.77
N GLU A 445 1.26 -15.81 37.32
CA GLU A 445 -0.02 -16.05 36.64
C GLU A 445 -0.11 -15.18 35.38
N SER A 446 0.38 -13.94 35.46
CA SER A 446 0.40 -13.01 34.32
C SER A 446 1.36 -13.44 33.21
N PHE A 447 2.51 -14.02 33.56
CA PHE A 447 3.47 -14.55 32.59
C PHE A 447 2.93 -15.80 31.90
N LEU A 448 2.46 -16.79 32.69
CA LEU A 448 1.92 -18.05 32.16
C LEU A 448 0.69 -17.80 31.28
N GLY A 449 -0.22 -16.92 31.74
CA GLY A 449 -1.42 -16.60 30.98
C GLY A 449 -1.11 -15.88 29.66
N THR A 450 -0.11 -14.98 29.63
CA THR A 450 0.30 -14.32 28.39
C THR A 450 0.87 -15.33 27.39
N ALA A 451 1.73 -16.25 27.86
CA ALA A 451 2.31 -17.28 27.02
C ALA A 451 1.24 -18.22 26.44
N MET A 452 0.31 -18.70 27.27
CA MET A 452 -0.75 -19.61 26.86
C MET A 452 -1.75 -18.93 25.92
N ALA A 453 -2.27 -17.75 26.29
CA ALA A 453 -3.25 -17.03 25.49
C ALA A 453 -2.66 -16.57 24.16
N GLY A 454 -1.44 -16.05 24.17
CA GLY A 454 -0.74 -15.63 22.96
C GLY A 454 -0.45 -16.78 22.00
N SER A 455 -0.01 -17.93 22.51
CA SER A 455 0.29 -19.11 21.67
C SER A 455 -0.95 -19.67 20.99
N MET A 456 -2.05 -19.83 21.74
CA MET A 456 -3.31 -20.35 21.20
C MET A 456 -3.96 -19.37 20.23
N PHE A 457 -3.92 -18.06 20.53
CA PHE A 457 -4.48 -17.05 19.65
C PHE A 457 -3.71 -16.97 18.32
N CYS A 458 -2.38 -16.90 18.33
CA CYS A 458 -1.61 -16.78 17.09
C CYS A 458 -1.74 -17.99 16.14
N LEU A 459 -2.04 -19.19 16.66
CA LEU A 459 -2.23 -20.38 15.83
C LEU A 459 -3.58 -20.44 15.12
N PHE A 460 -4.64 -19.90 15.73
CA PHE A 460 -6.02 -20.09 15.25
C PHE A 460 -6.79 -18.80 14.96
N ALA A 461 -6.23 -17.63 15.26
CA ALA A 461 -6.86 -16.34 15.02
C ALA A 461 -7.06 -16.04 13.53
N GLY A 462 -8.08 -15.22 13.24
CA GLY A 462 -8.31 -14.62 11.94
C GLY A 462 -7.29 -13.53 11.61
N GLN A 463 -6.68 -12.88 12.62
CA GLN A 463 -5.57 -11.96 12.43
C GLN A 463 -4.42 -12.17 13.43
N PRO A 464 -3.38 -12.97 13.07
CA PRO A 464 -2.27 -13.30 13.98
C PRO A 464 -1.32 -12.12 14.27
N LEU A 465 -1.47 -10.99 13.57
CA LEU A 465 -0.71 -9.76 13.87
C LEU A 465 -1.14 -9.11 15.20
N ILE A 466 -2.33 -9.45 15.71
CA ILE A 466 -2.86 -8.95 16.97
C ILE A 466 -2.22 -9.73 18.13
N ILE A 467 -1.70 -9.01 19.11
CA ILE A 467 -1.06 -9.59 20.30
C ILE A 467 -1.98 -9.43 21.50
N LEU A 468 -2.26 -10.53 22.20
CA LEU A 468 -3.03 -10.52 23.44
C LEU A 468 -2.15 -10.14 24.63
N SER A 469 -2.63 -9.22 25.47
CA SER A 469 -1.97 -8.85 26.72
C SER A 469 -2.99 -8.35 27.76
N SER A 470 -2.55 -8.18 29.00
CA SER A 470 -3.38 -7.54 30.03
C SER A 470 -3.45 -6.04 29.77
N THR A 471 -4.64 -5.46 29.92
CA THR A 471 -4.90 -4.03 29.68
C THR A 471 -5.28 -3.29 30.96
N GLY A 472 -5.04 -1.98 30.98
CA GLY A 472 -5.35 -1.12 32.12
C GLY A 472 -6.82 -1.18 32.59
N PRO A 473 -7.83 -1.14 31.69
CA PRO A 473 -9.23 -1.24 32.10
C PRO A 473 -9.58 -2.54 32.81
N ILE A 474 -9.03 -3.67 32.35
CA ILE A 474 -9.22 -4.98 32.99
C ILE A 474 -8.59 -4.97 34.38
N LEU A 475 -7.36 -4.44 34.53
CA LEU A 475 -6.72 -4.30 35.84
C LEU A 475 -7.58 -3.51 36.84
N ILE A 476 -8.18 -2.40 36.41
CA ILE A 476 -9.04 -1.57 37.26
C ILE A 476 -10.31 -2.33 37.66
N PHE A 477 -10.92 -3.05 36.70
CA PHE A 477 -12.08 -3.89 36.97
C PHE A 477 -11.74 -4.97 38.00
N GLU A 478 -10.60 -5.65 37.86
CA GLU A 478 -10.14 -6.71 38.78
C GLU A 478 -9.89 -6.18 40.19
N LYS A 479 -9.31 -4.97 40.30
CA LYS A 479 -9.14 -4.29 41.58
C LYS A 479 -10.49 -4.00 42.24
N LEU A 480 -11.44 -3.43 41.50
CA LEU A 480 -12.78 -3.14 42.02
C LEU A 480 -13.51 -4.42 42.41
N LEU A 481 -13.36 -5.49 41.61
CA LEU A 481 -13.91 -6.80 41.88
C LEU A 481 -13.36 -7.37 43.20
N PHE A 482 -12.05 -7.25 43.43
CA PHE A 482 -11.39 -7.66 44.67
C PHE A 482 -11.88 -6.85 45.87
N ASP A 483 -11.93 -5.51 45.76
CA ASP A 483 -12.41 -4.62 46.81
C ASP A 483 -13.89 -4.92 47.16
N PHE A 484 -14.74 -5.17 46.16
CA PHE A 484 -16.14 -5.58 46.36
C PHE A 484 -16.26 -6.95 47.01
N SER A 485 -15.43 -7.91 46.60
CA SER A 485 -15.40 -9.26 47.17
C SER A 485 -15.00 -9.21 48.65
N LYS A 486 -13.97 -8.43 48.98
CA LYS A 486 -13.47 -8.23 50.35
C LYS A 486 -14.48 -7.48 51.21
N GLY A 487 -15.14 -6.46 50.67
CA GLY A 487 -16.18 -5.69 51.37
C GLY A 487 -17.44 -6.50 51.72
N ASN A 488 -17.77 -7.52 50.92
CA ASN A 488 -18.95 -8.37 51.12
C ASN A 488 -18.62 -9.77 51.67
N GLY A 489 -17.35 -10.09 51.93
CA GLY A 489 -16.92 -11.40 52.42
C GLY A 489 -17.14 -12.55 51.42
N ILE A 490 -17.12 -12.27 50.13
CA ILE A 490 -17.27 -13.24 49.04
C ILE A 490 -15.87 -13.77 48.66
N ASP A 491 -15.74 -15.06 48.34
CA ASP A 491 -14.50 -15.63 47.81
C ASP A 491 -14.25 -15.10 46.40
N TYR A 492 -13.18 -14.32 46.26
CA TYR A 492 -12.80 -13.63 45.02
C TYR A 492 -12.57 -14.57 43.84
N MET A 493 -11.90 -15.72 44.05
CA MET A 493 -11.56 -16.65 42.97
C MET A 493 -12.78 -17.34 42.36
N GLU A 494 -13.72 -17.79 43.20
CA GLU A 494 -14.97 -18.38 42.74
C GLU A 494 -15.83 -17.34 42.03
N PHE A 495 -15.93 -16.13 42.60
CA PHE A 495 -16.70 -15.04 42.01
C PHE A 495 -16.14 -14.62 40.64
N ARG A 496 -14.82 -14.52 40.52
CA ARG A 496 -14.09 -14.29 39.26
C ARG A 496 -14.41 -15.37 38.22
N LEU A 497 -14.39 -16.66 38.59
CA LEU A 497 -14.65 -17.75 37.67
C LEU A 497 -16.03 -17.65 37.03
N TRP A 498 -17.06 -17.35 37.83
CA TRP A 498 -18.43 -17.19 37.32
C TRP A 498 -18.61 -15.96 36.42
N ILE A 499 -17.97 -14.83 36.77
CA ILE A 499 -17.92 -13.66 35.89
C ILE A 499 -17.27 -14.01 34.55
N GLY A 500 -16.14 -14.73 34.60
CA GLY A 500 -15.43 -15.19 33.42
C GLY A 500 -16.28 -16.12 32.54
N LEU A 501 -16.98 -17.09 33.13
CA LEU A 501 -17.83 -18.03 32.41
C LEU A 501 -19.04 -17.35 31.77
N HIS A 502 -19.72 -16.46 32.49
CA HIS A 502 -20.83 -15.66 31.92
C HIS A 502 -20.33 -14.74 30.82
N SER A 503 -19.16 -14.11 30.98
CA SER A 503 -18.60 -13.24 29.96
C SER A 503 -18.23 -14.01 28.69
N ALA A 504 -17.68 -15.22 28.82
CA ALA A 504 -17.38 -16.11 27.70
C ALA A 504 -18.65 -16.53 26.95
N LEU A 505 -19.72 -16.90 27.68
CA LEU A 505 -21.01 -17.23 27.09
C LEU A 505 -21.61 -16.03 26.33
N GLN A 506 -21.57 -14.83 26.92
CA GLN A 506 -22.03 -13.61 26.27
C GLN A 506 -21.21 -13.27 25.02
N CYS A 507 -19.88 -13.46 25.04
CA CYS A 507 -19.03 -13.32 23.85
C CYS A 507 -19.41 -14.30 22.75
N LEU A 508 -19.70 -15.57 23.07
CA LEU A 508 -20.16 -16.56 22.10
C LEU A 508 -21.51 -16.19 21.49
N ILE A 509 -22.42 -15.62 22.29
CA ILE A 509 -23.71 -15.09 21.80
C ILE A 509 -23.47 -13.94 20.82
N LEU A 510 -22.58 -12.99 21.15
CA LEU A 510 -22.23 -11.88 20.25
C LEU A 510 -21.67 -12.38 18.90
N VAL A 511 -20.80 -13.38 18.92
CA VAL A 511 -20.28 -14.03 17.71
C VAL A 511 -21.41 -14.71 16.92
N ALA A 512 -22.32 -15.42 17.59
CA ALA A 512 -23.43 -16.12 16.94
C ALA A 512 -24.45 -15.17 16.31
N THR A 513 -24.63 -13.98 16.88
CA THR A 513 -25.54 -12.91 16.40
C THR A 513 -24.93 -11.97 15.35
N ASP A 514 -23.70 -12.24 14.87
CA ASP A 514 -22.95 -11.37 13.96
C ASP A 514 -22.80 -9.91 14.48
N ALA A 515 -22.60 -9.73 15.80
CA ALA A 515 -22.51 -8.41 16.42
C ALA A 515 -21.32 -7.57 15.93
N SER A 516 -20.33 -8.18 15.28
CA SER A 516 -19.19 -7.48 14.67
C SER A 516 -19.64 -6.49 13.58
N PHE A 517 -20.87 -6.59 13.05
CA PHE A 517 -21.42 -5.56 12.15
C PHE A 517 -21.42 -4.14 12.76
N ILE A 518 -21.53 -4.02 14.10
CA ILE A 518 -21.51 -2.72 14.81
C ILE A 518 -20.25 -1.90 14.49
N ILE A 519 -19.15 -2.60 14.18
CA ILE A 519 -17.85 -2.00 13.84
C ILE A 519 -17.93 -1.14 12.58
N LYS A 520 -18.89 -1.40 11.68
CA LYS A 520 -19.12 -0.58 10.49
C LYS A 520 -19.43 0.89 10.81
N TYR A 521 -19.95 1.16 12.01
CA TYR A 521 -20.25 2.51 12.48
C TYR A 521 -19.04 3.24 13.06
N ILE A 522 -17.92 2.54 13.29
CA ILE A 522 -16.66 3.17 13.71
C ILE A 522 -16.05 3.84 12.49
N THR A 523 -15.98 5.17 12.54
CA THR A 523 -15.38 5.99 11.49
C THR A 523 -13.90 6.23 11.77
N ARG A 524 -13.18 6.73 10.76
CA ARG A 524 -11.79 7.16 10.92
C ARG A 524 -11.59 8.20 12.03
N PHE A 525 -12.56 9.10 12.25
CA PHE A 525 -12.50 10.08 13.33
C PHE A 525 -12.37 9.41 14.71
N THR A 526 -13.22 8.40 14.97
CA THR A 526 -13.20 7.63 16.21
C THR A 526 -11.94 6.78 16.34
N GLU A 527 -11.47 6.17 15.24
CA GLU A 527 -10.25 5.36 15.19
C GLU A 527 -8.99 6.19 15.50
N GLU A 528 -8.82 7.33 14.81
CA GLU A 528 -7.66 8.21 14.99
C GLU A 528 -7.67 8.86 16.38
N GLY A 529 -8.86 9.23 16.89
CA GLY A 529 -9.01 9.71 18.26
C GLY A 529 -8.56 8.66 19.28
N PHE A 530 -9.06 7.43 19.16
CA PHE A 530 -8.70 6.35 20.08
C PHE A 530 -7.21 5.99 20.03
N SER A 531 -6.64 5.82 18.83
CA SER A 531 -5.22 5.54 18.67
C SER A 531 -4.34 6.64 19.28
N THR A 532 -4.70 7.91 19.08
CA THR A 532 -4.02 9.07 19.68
C THR A 532 -4.12 9.05 21.20
N LEU A 533 -5.30 8.79 21.75
CA LEU A 533 -5.53 8.74 23.19
C LEU A 533 -4.67 7.69 23.86
N ILE A 534 -4.63 6.47 23.29
CA ILE A 534 -3.82 5.38 23.83
C ILE A 534 -2.33 5.73 23.76
N SER A 535 -1.87 6.30 22.65
CA SER A 535 -0.47 6.75 22.51
C SER A 535 -0.09 7.77 23.59
N PHE A 536 -0.95 8.76 23.88
CA PHE A 536 -0.74 9.69 24.98
C PHE A 536 -0.75 9.02 26.36
N ILE A 537 -1.65 8.06 26.59
CA ILE A 537 -1.72 7.31 27.85
C ILE A 537 -0.40 6.57 28.09
N PHE A 538 0.15 5.91 27.07
CA PHE A 538 1.38 5.14 27.22
C PHE A 538 2.61 6.04 27.45
N ILE A 539 2.71 7.16 26.72
CA ILE A 539 3.78 8.16 26.94
C ILE A 539 3.69 8.73 28.35
N TYR A 540 2.49 9.10 28.81
CA TYR A 540 2.29 9.60 30.17
C TYR A 540 2.63 8.56 31.22
N ASP A 541 2.26 7.29 31.03
CA ASP A 541 2.59 6.22 31.98
C ASP A 541 4.10 5.98 32.07
N ALA A 542 4.82 6.02 30.94
CA ALA A 542 6.27 5.94 30.93
C ALA A 542 6.93 7.09 31.71
N ILE A 543 6.48 8.33 31.49
CA ILE A 543 6.98 9.50 32.24
C ILE A 543 6.59 9.41 33.72
N LYS A 544 5.38 8.95 34.05
CA LYS A 544 4.91 8.77 35.42
C LYS A 544 5.76 7.74 36.17
N LYS A 545 6.11 6.62 35.54
CA LYS A 545 7.02 5.60 36.09
C LYS A 545 8.42 6.16 36.32
N MET A 546 8.94 6.97 35.39
CA MET A 546 10.20 7.68 35.56
C MET A 546 10.17 8.62 36.77
N ILE A 547 9.16 9.49 36.86
CA ILE A 547 8.99 10.39 38.02
C ILE A 547 8.79 9.60 39.32
N GLY A 548 8.12 8.44 39.26
CA GLY A 548 8.00 7.50 40.36
C GLY A 548 9.35 7.01 40.87
N ALA A 549 10.29 6.70 39.96
CA ALA A 549 11.65 6.32 40.33
C ALA A 549 12.39 7.46 41.08
N PHE A 550 12.22 8.71 40.67
CA PHE A 550 12.77 9.88 41.40
C PHE A 550 12.15 10.08 42.78
N LYS A 551 10.89 9.69 42.99
CA LYS A 551 10.24 9.73 44.31
C LYS A 551 10.71 8.58 45.22
N TYR A 552 10.93 7.41 44.64
CA TYR A 552 11.38 6.22 45.37
C TYR A 552 12.86 6.30 45.75
N TYR A 553 13.69 6.87 44.87
CA TYR A 553 15.11 7.15 45.11
C TYR A 553 15.36 8.67 45.08
N PRO A 554 15.08 9.39 46.18
CA PRO A 554 15.24 10.84 46.21
C PRO A 554 16.70 11.26 46.06
N ILE A 555 16.94 12.39 45.38
CA ILE A 555 18.27 13.01 45.25
C ILE A 555 18.51 13.91 46.47
N ASN A 556 19.69 13.78 47.09
CA ASN A 556 20.11 14.67 48.17
C ASN A 556 20.68 15.97 47.61
N SER A 557 19.91 17.06 47.62
CA SER A 557 20.33 18.38 47.13
C SER A 557 21.28 19.13 48.07
N ASP A 558 21.34 18.74 49.34
CA ASP A 558 22.10 19.45 50.38
C ASP A 558 23.54 18.94 50.53
N PHE A 559 23.98 18.06 49.62
CA PHE A 559 25.31 17.46 49.67
C PHE A 559 26.40 18.51 49.48
N LYS A 560 27.19 18.73 50.53
CA LYS A 560 28.36 19.62 50.53
C LYS A 560 29.64 18.76 50.53
N PRO A 561 30.57 18.97 49.58
CA PRO A 561 31.80 18.18 49.47
C PRO A 561 32.65 18.22 50.73
N ASP A 562 32.62 19.34 51.47
CA ASP A 562 33.47 19.54 52.66
C ASP A 562 33.02 18.74 53.89
N TYR A 563 31.81 18.16 53.89
CA TYR A 563 31.21 17.46 55.04
C TYR A 563 30.98 15.95 54.80
N VAL A 564 31.86 15.29 54.04
CA VAL A 564 31.74 13.85 53.70
C VAL A 564 31.52 12.95 54.93
N THR A 565 32.17 13.24 56.06
CA THR A 565 32.09 12.45 57.29
C THR A 565 30.72 12.53 58.00
N MET A 566 29.93 13.59 57.78
CA MET A 566 28.59 13.74 58.38
C MET A 566 27.47 13.05 57.57
N TYR A 567 27.77 12.63 56.34
CA TYR A 567 26.84 11.97 55.43
C TYR A 567 26.99 10.44 55.45
N LYS A 568 27.60 9.85 56.49
CA LYS A 568 27.69 8.40 56.66
C LYS A 568 26.39 7.84 57.25
N CYS A 569 25.99 6.65 56.81
CA CYS A 569 24.91 5.88 57.43
C CYS A 569 25.56 4.78 58.26
N GLU A 570 25.45 4.87 59.58
CA GLU A 570 26.02 3.89 60.49
C GLU A 570 24.92 3.03 61.11
N CYS A 571 25.20 1.73 61.23
CA CYS A 571 24.38 0.82 61.99
C CYS A 571 24.85 0.85 63.44
N ILE A 572 23.95 1.19 64.37
CA ILE A 572 24.22 1.18 65.81
C ILE A 572 23.52 -0.03 66.42
N ALA A 573 24.20 -0.71 67.34
CA ALA A 573 23.65 -1.81 68.12
C ALA A 573 22.38 -1.37 68.88
N PRO A 574 21.40 -2.27 69.10
CA PRO A 574 20.26 -1.96 69.95
C PRO A 574 20.71 -1.70 71.39
N ASP A 575 20.07 -0.75 72.07
CA ASP A 575 20.38 -0.41 73.46
C ASP A 575 20.25 -1.65 74.37
N PRO A 576 21.24 -1.94 75.24
CA PRO A 576 21.25 -3.14 76.08
C PRO A 576 20.14 -3.16 77.15
N ALA A 577 19.37 -2.08 77.30
CA ALA A 577 18.25 -2.00 78.23
C ALA A 577 16.98 -2.76 77.77
N ASN A 578 16.82 -3.04 76.48
CA ASN A 578 15.63 -3.71 75.92
C ASN A 578 15.90 -5.10 75.32
N ALA A 579 17.14 -5.62 75.41
CA ALA A 579 17.53 -6.91 74.82
C ALA A 579 17.17 -8.14 75.69
N THR A 580 16.61 -7.95 76.89
CA THR A 580 16.24 -9.03 77.81
C THR A 580 14.83 -9.60 77.59
N LEU A 581 14.11 -9.19 76.53
CA LEU A 581 12.69 -9.51 76.34
C LEU A 581 12.30 -10.15 74.99
N PHE A 582 13.27 -10.60 74.18
CA PHE A 582 12.97 -11.40 72.98
C PHE A 582 13.29 -12.89 73.21
N ASP A 583 12.36 -13.56 73.89
CA ASP A 583 12.19 -15.02 73.82
C ASP A 583 11.38 -15.32 72.55
N ALA A 584 12.05 -15.66 71.46
CA ALA A 584 11.40 -16.07 70.22
C ALA A 584 12.10 -17.31 69.65
N SER A 585 11.49 -18.44 69.99
CA SER A 585 11.75 -19.78 69.49
C SER A 585 11.53 -19.85 67.97
N ALA A 586 12.60 -20.10 67.22
CA ALA A 586 12.54 -20.56 65.83
C ALA A 586 13.03 -22.02 65.75
N PRO A 587 12.33 -22.93 65.06
CA PRO A 587 12.66 -24.35 65.07
C PRO A 587 13.88 -24.65 64.19
N VAL A 588 14.85 -25.35 64.75
CA VAL A 588 16.03 -25.90 64.06
C VAL A 588 15.75 -27.36 63.68
N ALA A 589 15.98 -27.73 62.42
CA ALA A 589 16.01 -29.13 61.96
C ALA A 589 17.41 -29.76 62.15
N PRO A 590 17.53 -31.10 62.31
CA PRO A 590 18.49 -31.69 63.25
C PRO A 590 19.77 -32.30 62.64
N ASN A 591 20.79 -32.38 63.51
CA ASN A 591 21.96 -33.29 63.54
C ASN A 591 23.08 -33.05 62.50
N THR A 592 24.36 -32.88 62.89
CA THR A 592 25.14 -33.77 63.76
C THR A 592 26.21 -33.09 64.64
N THR A 593 26.23 -33.54 65.90
CA THR A 593 27.35 -33.73 66.87
C THR A 593 28.13 -32.55 67.46
N ASN A 594 27.76 -32.27 68.72
CA ASN A 594 28.60 -31.98 69.89
C ASN A 594 29.56 -30.77 69.83
N VAL A 595 29.15 -29.65 70.46
CA VAL A 595 29.73 -29.16 71.72
C VAL A 595 28.72 -28.19 72.35
N SER A 596 28.25 -28.52 73.55
CA SER A 596 27.62 -27.59 74.48
C SER A 596 28.65 -26.61 75.01
N LEU A 597 28.63 -25.37 74.52
CA LEU A 597 29.04 -24.22 75.30
C LEU A 597 28.30 -23.00 74.77
N TYR A 598 27.64 -22.31 75.69
CA TYR A 598 27.06 -20.98 75.50
C TYR A 598 28.05 -20.06 74.76
N ASN A 599 27.85 -19.88 73.46
CA ASN A 599 28.20 -18.62 72.83
C ASN A 599 26.86 -17.91 72.61
N ALA A 600 26.46 -17.14 73.64
CA ALA A 600 25.92 -15.83 73.34
C ALA A 600 26.78 -15.27 72.21
N ILE A 601 26.20 -15.07 71.03
CA ILE A 601 26.87 -14.33 69.98
C ILE A 601 27.35 -13.06 70.69
N ASN A 602 28.67 -12.89 70.81
CA ASN A 602 29.25 -11.68 71.36
C ASN A 602 28.70 -10.54 70.50
N LEU A 603 27.62 -9.91 70.96
CA LEU A 603 26.97 -8.76 70.32
C LEU A 603 27.94 -7.56 70.28
N THR A 604 29.05 -7.68 71.01
CA THR A 604 30.22 -6.81 71.08
C THR A 604 31.36 -7.16 70.09
N ALA A 605 31.37 -8.36 69.50
CA ALA A 605 32.39 -8.79 68.53
C ALA A 605 31.93 -8.67 67.07
N LEU A 606 30.65 -8.36 66.84
CA LEU A 606 30.15 -7.99 65.54
C LEU A 606 30.54 -6.52 65.29
N ASP A 607 31.39 -6.26 64.31
CA ASP A 607 31.66 -4.89 63.87
C ASP A 607 30.42 -4.37 63.13
N TRP A 608 29.52 -3.72 63.88
CA TRP A 608 28.26 -3.15 63.38
C TRP A 608 28.48 -2.20 62.19
N THR A 609 29.68 -1.62 62.06
CA THR A 609 30.01 -0.71 60.95
C THR A 609 30.24 -1.42 59.62
N GLN A 610 30.47 -2.73 59.60
CA GLN A 610 30.68 -3.54 58.39
C GLN A 610 29.42 -4.29 57.92
N LEU A 611 28.35 -4.26 58.70
CA LEU A 611 27.09 -4.90 58.32
C LEU A 611 26.39 -4.12 57.21
N SER A 612 25.80 -4.83 56.25
CA SER A 612 24.92 -4.20 55.27
C SER A 612 23.69 -3.60 55.97
N LYS A 613 23.09 -2.57 55.36
CA LYS A 613 21.85 -1.93 55.89
C LYS A 613 20.74 -2.95 56.17
N LYS A 614 20.65 -4.03 55.39
CA LYS A 614 19.65 -5.11 55.55
C LYS A 614 19.99 -6.05 56.70
N GLU A 615 21.27 -6.40 56.86
CA GLU A 615 21.72 -7.24 57.99
C GLU A 615 21.59 -6.49 59.32
N CYS A 616 21.92 -5.19 59.34
CA CYS A 616 21.74 -4.31 60.49
C CYS A 616 20.32 -4.40 61.07
N LEU A 617 19.30 -4.22 60.21
CA LEU A 617 17.89 -4.30 60.61
C LEU A 617 17.47 -5.73 60.98
N LYS A 618 18.02 -6.74 60.30
CA LYS A 618 17.75 -8.15 60.59
C LYS A 618 18.26 -8.58 61.98
N TYR A 619 19.36 -7.99 62.45
CA TYR A 619 19.93 -8.21 63.78
C TYR A 619 19.45 -7.20 64.84
N GLY A 620 18.41 -6.41 64.53
CA GLY A 620 17.78 -5.47 65.48
C GLY A 620 18.54 -4.16 65.71
N GLY A 621 19.55 -3.84 64.89
CA GLY A 621 20.28 -2.57 64.93
C GLY A 621 19.47 -1.39 64.37
N SER A 622 19.80 -0.18 64.81
CA SER A 622 19.19 1.06 64.34
C SER A 622 20.10 1.78 63.34
N LEU A 623 19.53 2.23 62.22
CA LEU A 623 20.26 2.99 61.19
C LEU A 623 20.23 4.49 61.53
N VAL A 624 21.39 5.07 61.84
CA VAL A 624 21.51 6.48 62.22
C VAL A 624 22.37 7.23 61.19
N GLY A 625 21.85 8.33 60.68
CA GLY A 625 22.53 9.19 59.71
C GLY A 625 21.59 9.82 58.69
N LYS A 626 21.87 11.07 58.28
CA LYS A 626 21.05 11.82 57.31
C LYS A 626 21.01 11.14 55.93
N SER A 627 22.05 10.38 55.58
CA SER A 627 22.17 9.66 54.31
C SER A 627 21.56 8.26 54.30
N CYS A 628 21.05 7.75 55.43
CA CYS A 628 20.46 6.41 55.47
C CYS A 628 19.24 6.27 54.57
N LYS A 629 18.48 7.36 54.37
CA LYS A 629 17.29 7.44 53.52
C LYS A 629 17.60 7.63 52.03
N PHE A 630 18.83 7.96 51.67
CA PHE A 630 19.22 8.27 50.30
C PHE A 630 20.10 7.15 49.74
N VAL A 631 19.86 6.77 48.49
CA VAL A 631 20.76 5.93 47.70
C VAL A 631 21.29 6.82 46.58
N PRO A 632 22.61 7.11 46.56
CA PRO A 632 23.17 8.06 45.59
C PRO A 632 23.06 7.52 44.16
N ASP A 633 22.95 8.46 43.20
CA ASP A 633 23.12 8.29 41.75
C ASP A 633 22.17 7.34 40.99
N LEU A 634 21.34 6.55 41.67
CA LEU A 634 20.40 5.61 41.07
C LEU A 634 19.32 6.29 40.19
N ALA A 635 18.76 7.40 40.68
CA ALA A 635 17.72 8.13 39.95
C ALA A 635 18.27 8.82 38.70
N LEU A 636 19.48 9.40 38.80
CA LEU A 636 20.17 10.03 37.68
C LEU A 636 20.60 8.99 36.64
N MET A 637 21.12 7.84 37.07
CA MET A 637 21.44 6.73 36.16
C MET A 637 20.19 6.23 35.43
N SER A 638 19.08 6.03 36.15
CA SER A 638 17.79 5.61 35.56
C SER A 638 17.29 6.61 34.50
N PHE A 639 17.45 7.91 34.75
CA PHE A 639 17.12 8.96 33.79
C PHE A 639 18.02 8.92 32.53
N ILE A 640 19.33 8.73 32.71
CA ILE A 640 20.30 8.60 31.60
C ILE A 640 19.97 7.36 30.76
N LEU A 641 19.74 6.21 31.39
CA LEU A 641 19.39 4.97 30.68
C LEU A 641 18.09 5.13 29.87
N PHE A 642 17.07 5.79 30.43
CA PHE A 642 15.79 6.00 29.77
C PHE A 642 15.88 6.93 28.56
N PHE A 643 16.37 8.16 28.75
CA PHE A 643 16.49 9.13 27.66
C PHE A 643 17.57 8.74 26.66
N GLY A 644 18.65 8.11 27.13
CA GLY A 644 19.71 7.56 26.30
C GLY A 644 19.19 6.50 25.34
N THR A 645 18.48 5.49 25.86
CA THR A 645 17.90 4.41 25.02
C THR A 645 16.92 4.97 23.99
N TYR A 646 16.05 5.90 24.41
CA TYR A 646 15.10 6.56 23.51
C TYR A 646 15.79 7.37 22.40
N SER A 647 16.77 8.20 22.78
CA SER A 647 17.53 9.03 21.83
C SER A 647 18.31 8.19 20.83
N MET A 648 19.01 7.14 21.30
CA MET A 648 19.75 6.21 20.45
C MET A 648 18.84 5.51 19.45
N THR A 649 17.69 5.01 19.92
CA THR A 649 16.69 4.36 19.05
C THR A 649 16.23 5.30 17.93
N LEU A 650 15.94 6.57 18.26
CA LEU A 650 15.56 7.56 17.25
C LEU A 650 16.68 7.85 16.25
N THR A 651 17.94 7.93 16.71
CA THR A 651 19.07 8.15 15.81
C THR A 651 19.30 6.97 14.88
N LEU A 652 19.20 5.73 15.37
CA LEU A 652 19.34 4.51 14.57
C LEU A 652 18.17 4.32 13.60
N LYS A 653 16.95 4.73 13.95
CA LYS A 653 15.83 4.78 13.00
C LYS A 653 16.04 5.83 11.91
N LYS A 654 16.53 7.02 12.26
CA LYS A 654 16.87 8.09 11.28
C LYS A 654 18.07 7.72 10.41
N PHE A 655 18.95 6.84 10.90
CA PHE A 655 20.09 6.31 10.15
C PHE A 655 19.65 5.61 8.86
N LYS A 656 18.41 5.09 8.79
CA LYS A 656 17.82 4.56 7.56
C LYS A 656 17.83 5.53 6.38
N PHE A 657 17.85 6.85 6.62
CA PHE A 657 17.89 7.88 5.57
C PHE A 657 19.28 8.50 5.38
N SER A 658 20.27 8.03 6.13
CA SER A 658 21.65 8.49 6.02
C SER A 658 22.25 8.13 4.67
N ARG A 659 23.14 9.01 4.17
CA ARG A 659 23.85 8.85 2.89
C ARG A 659 25.21 8.16 3.03
N TYR A 660 25.70 7.95 4.26
CA TYR A 660 27.09 7.56 4.52
C TYR A 660 27.38 6.04 4.38
N PHE A 661 26.35 5.18 4.30
CA PHE A 661 26.51 3.71 4.34
C PHE A 661 25.79 2.98 3.19
N PRO A 662 26.24 1.78 2.81
CA PRO A 662 25.54 0.92 1.83
C PRO A 662 24.10 0.62 2.24
N THR A 663 23.20 0.49 1.26
CA THR A 663 21.76 0.28 1.48
C THR A 663 21.46 -0.95 2.36
N LYS A 664 22.18 -2.07 2.17
CA LYS A 664 22.02 -3.29 2.97
C LYS A 664 22.38 -3.10 4.44
N VAL A 665 23.51 -2.44 4.73
CA VAL A 665 23.96 -2.18 6.11
C VAL A 665 23.02 -1.21 6.80
N ARG A 666 22.59 -0.18 6.08
CA ARG A 666 21.64 0.83 6.56
C ARG A 666 20.27 0.24 6.90
N ALA A 667 19.76 -0.65 6.05
CA ALA A 667 18.51 -1.37 6.32
C ALA A 667 18.65 -2.26 7.56
N PHE A 668 19.70 -3.07 7.64
CA PHE A 668 19.97 -3.93 8.79
C PHE A 668 20.06 -3.15 10.12
N ILE A 669 20.86 -2.08 10.17
CA ILE A 669 21.00 -1.26 11.40
C ILE A 669 19.69 -0.57 11.78
N ALA A 670 18.91 -0.12 10.79
CA ALA A 670 17.61 0.50 11.05
C ALA A 670 16.58 -0.50 11.58
N ASP A 671 16.55 -1.72 11.01
CA ASP A 671 15.60 -2.77 11.41
C ASP A 671 15.92 -3.33 12.80
N PHE A 672 17.19 -3.40 13.20
CA PHE A 672 17.65 -3.83 14.54
C PHE A 672 17.84 -2.68 15.54
N SER A 673 17.41 -1.45 15.20
CA SER A 673 17.63 -0.22 16.00
C SER A 673 17.17 -0.32 17.46
N ASN A 674 15.97 -0.86 17.70
CA ASN A 674 15.41 -1.03 19.04
C ASN A 674 16.26 -2.01 19.87
N VAL A 675 16.64 -3.16 19.29
CA VAL A 675 17.40 -4.21 19.96
C VAL A 675 18.82 -3.75 20.29
N PHE A 676 19.51 -3.11 19.34
CA PHE A 676 20.86 -2.57 19.58
C PHE A 676 20.87 -1.50 20.67
N SER A 677 19.87 -0.62 20.70
CA SER A 677 19.78 0.40 21.74
C SER A 677 19.66 -0.23 23.13
N ILE A 678 18.79 -1.24 23.28
CA ILE A 678 18.61 -1.96 24.55
C ILE A 678 19.91 -2.65 24.98
N LEU A 679 20.58 -3.37 24.06
CA LEU A 679 21.82 -4.07 24.36
C LEU A 679 22.96 -3.12 24.77
N ILE A 680 23.10 -1.98 24.07
CA ILE A 680 24.12 -0.98 24.39
C ILE A 680 23.89 -0.42 25.80
N PHE A 681 22.68 0.02 26.13
CA PHE A 681 22.40 0.60 27.44
C PHE A 681 22.37 -0.42 28.58
N CYS A 682 22.04 -1.68 28.29
CA CYS A 682 22.26 -2.79 29.24
C CYS A 682 23.76 -3.02 29.50
N GLY A 683 24.59 -2.91 28.46
CA GLY A 683 26.05 -2.95 28.59
C GLY A 683 26.59 -1.78 29.41
N VAL A 684 26.07 -0.57 29.19
CA VAL A 684 26.43 0.63 29.97
C VAL A 684 26.08 0.45 31.45
N ASP A 685 24.87 -0.02 31.77
CA ASP A 685 24.46 -0.32 33.15
C ASP A 685 25.38 -1.36 33.81
N ALA A 686 25.74 -2.42 33.07
CA ALA A 686 26.67 -3.44 33.55
C ALA A 686 28.10 -2.90 33.78
N CYS A 687 28.59 -1.99 32.93
CA CYS A 687 29.90 -1.36 33.09
C CYS A 687 29.97 -0.44 34.32
N PHE A 688 28.88 0.28 34.64
CA PHE A 688 28.83 1.15 35.82
C PHE A 688 28.55 0.37 37.12
N GLY A 689 27.97 -0.83 37.04
CA GLY A 689 27.83 -1.73 38.18
C GLY A 689 26.92 -1.22 39.30
N LEU A 690 26.01 -0.28 39.01
CA LEU A 690 25.06 0.25 39.98
C LEU A 690 23.87 -0.70 40.18
N ASP A 691 23.30 -0.71 41.40
CA ASP A 691 22.10 -1.50 41.76
C ASP A 691 20.81 -0.88 41.20
N THR A 692 20.76 -0.61 39.90
CA THR A 692 19.55 -0.12 39.22
C THR A 692 18.40 -1.12 39.36
N PRO A 693 17.13 -0.67 39.34
CA PRO A 693 15.97 -1.54 39.45
C PRO A 693 15.87 -2.44 38.20
N LYS A 694 16.33 -3.69 38.33
CA LYS A 694 16.36 -4.70 37.26
C LYS A 694 15.09 -5.55 37.25
N LEU A 695 14.80 -6.14 36.10
CA LEU A 695 13.68 -7.07 35.93
C LEU A 695 13.93 -8.35 36.75
N HIS A 696 13.19 -8.53 37.84
CA HIS A 696 13.31 -9.73 38.67
C HIS A 696 12.33 -10.81 38.18
N ILE A 697 12.85 -11.82 37.49
CA ILE A 697 12.06 -12.99 37.06
C ILE A 697 12.27 -14.09 38.11
N PRO A 698 11.22 -14.62 38.76
CA PRO A 698 11.37 -15.71 39.71
C PRO A 698 11.75 -17.00 38.98
N SER A 699 12.64 -17.79 39.59
CA SER A 699 13.23 -18.99 38.98
C SER A 699 12.34 -20.23 39.00
N ILE A 700 11.19 -20.18 39.68
CA ILE A 700 10.29 -21.33 39.86
C ILE A 700 8.87 -20.92 39.50
N ILE A 701 8.25 -21.66 38.56
CA ILE A 701 6.84 -21.51 38.19
C ILE A 701 5.97 -22.12 39.28
N LYS A 702 5.54 -21.29 40.23
CA LYS A 702 4.57 -21.60 41.29
C LYS A 702 3.54 -20.48 41.39
N PRO A 703 2.29 -20.79 41.80
CA PRO A 703 1.32 -19.76 42.16
C PRO A 703 1.91 -18.80 43.19
N THR A 704 1.60 -17.51 43.05
CA THR A 704 2.17 -16.44 43.88
C THR A 704 1.87 -16.66 45.37
N ARG A 705 0.74 -17.31 45.68
CA ARG A 705 0.37 -17.74 47.03
C ARG A 705 0.47 -19.26 47.17
N VAL A 706 1.15 -19.72 48.22
CA VAL A 706 1.36 -21.15 48.54
C VAL A 706 0.06 -21.90 48.91
N ASP A 707 -0.98 -21.19 49.33
CA ASP A 707 -2.27 -21.78 49.75
C ASP A 707 -3.16 -22.22 48.57
N ARG A 708 -2.74 -21.98 47.32
CA ARG A 708 -3.57 -22.11 46.11
C ARG A 708 -2.96 -23.05 45.06
N GLY A 709 -3.82 -23.84 44.40
CA GLY A 709 -3.50 -24.58 43.17
C GLY A 709 -3.88 -23.83 41.89
N TRP A 710 -3.40 -24.31 40.73
CA TRP A 710 -3.68 -23.69 39.42
C TRP A 710 -5.14 -23.79 38.99
N PHE A 711 -5.91 -24.78 39.46
CA PHE A 711 -7.31 -24.95 39.08
C PHE A 711 -8.25 -24.36 40.15
N VAL A 712 -9.25 -23.59 39.71
CA VAL A 712 -10.28 -23.02 40.58
C VAL A 712 -11.54 -23.88 40.52
N PHE A 713 -12.00 -24.37 41.69
CA PHE A 713 -13.23 -25.15 41.76
C PHE A 713 -14.48 -24.24 41.64
N PRO A 714 -15.48 -24.61 40.82
CA PRO A 714 -16.63 -23.73 40.53
C PRO A 714 -17.69 -23.66 41.64
N PHE A 715 -17.73 -24.66 42.53
CA PHE A 715 -18.67 -24.78 43.64
C PHE A 715 -17.90 -24.99 44.93
N GLY A 716 -18.19 -24.23 45.99
CA GLY A 716 -17.46 -24.41 47.24
C GLY A 716 -17.91 -23.51 48.38
N LYS A 717 -17.77 -22.19 48.23
CA LYS A 717 -17.81 -21.28 49.39
C LYS A 717 -18.80 -20.13 49.27
N ASN A 718 -19.11 -19.69 48.04
CA ASN A 718 -20.05 -18.60 47.81
C ASN A 718 -21.52 -19.03 47.78
N PRO A 719 -22.47 -18.17 48.19
CA PRO A 719 -23.90 -18.46 48.11
C PRO A 719 -24.41 -18.46 46.65
N TRP A 720 -25.42 -19.29 46.37
CA TRP A 720 -25.88 -19.58 45.00
C TRP A 720 -26.34 -18.34 44.21
N TRP A 721 -26.87 -17.31 44.87
CA TRP A 721 -27.33 -16.08 44.23
C TRP A 721 -26.19 -15.28 43.59
N VAL A 722 -24.96 -15.43 44.08
CA VAL A 722 -23.76 -14.77 43.53
C VAL A 722 -23.49 -15.26 42.11
N TYR A 723 -23.78 -16.53 41.82
CA TYR A 723 -23.61 -17.10 40.48
C TYR A 723 -24.54 -16.42 39.46
N LEU A 724 -25.78 -16.11 39.85
CA LEU A 724 -26.71 -15.37 38.99
C LEU A 724 -26.37 -13.88 38.93
N ALA A 725 -26.05 -13.26 40.08
CA ALA A 725 -25.71 -11.85 40.18
C ALA A 725 -24.43 -11.49 39.40
N SER A 726 -23.49 -12.44 39.28
CA SER A 726 -22.25 -12.28 38.51
C SER A 726 -22.46 -12.00 37.01
N ALA A 727 -23.65 -12.25 36.47
CA ALA A 727 -23.99 -11.93 35.07
C ALA A 727 -23.96 -10.41 34.77
N LEU A 728 -24.20 -9.55 35.77
CA LEU A 728 -24.19 -8.09 35.60
C LEU A 728 -22.77 -7.52 35.48
N PRO A 729 -21.82 -7.83 36.38
CA PRO A 729 -20.41 -7.52 36.17
C PRO A 729 -19.84 -8.16 34.90
N ALA A 730 -20.27 -9.38 34.56
CA ALA A 730 -19.86 -10.05 33.33
C ALA A 730 -20.26 -9.28 32.07
N LEU A 731 -21.47 -8.70 32.03
CA LEU A 731 -21.92 -7.88 30.91
C LEU A 731 -21.03 -6.64 30.69
N LEU A 732 -20.59 -6.01 31.78
CA LEU A 732 -19.64 -4.88 31.70
C LEU A 732 -18.28 -5.33 31.12
N VAL A 733 -17.76 -6.47 31.58
CA VAL A 733 -16.50 -7.05 31.09
C VAL A 733 -16.61 -7.47 29.62
N THR A 734 -17.71 -8.07 29.21
CA THR A 734 -17.93 -8.46 27.81
C THR A 734 -17.98 -7.23 26.89
N ILE A 735 -18.60 -6.13 27.31
CA ILE A 735 -18.59 -4.87 26.54
C ILE A 735 -17.16 -4.31 26.44
N LEU A 736 -16.39 -4.35 27.52
CA LEU A 736 -14.97 -3.95 27.53
C LEU A 736 -14.13 -4.78 26.54
N ILE A 737 -14.22 -6.10 26.63
CA ILE A 737 -13.47 -7.03 25.77
C ILE A 737 -13.89 -6.86 24.31
N PHE A 738 -15.19 -6.79 24.03
CA PHE A 738 -15.71 -6.62 22.68
C PHE A 738 -15.16 -5.36 22.02
N MET A 739 -15.20 -4.23 22.72
CA MET A 739 -14.74 -2.95 22.18
C MET A 739 -13.22 -2.92 21.99
N ASP A 740 -12.44 -3.37 22.98
CA ASP A 740 -10.97 -3.39 22.86
C ASP A 740 -10.51 -4.33 21.73
N GLN A 741 -11.12 -5.52 21.61
CA GLN A 741 -10.78 -6.48 20.55
C GLN A 741 -11.11 -5.93 19.16
N GLN A 742 -12.34 -5.42 18.98
CA GLN A 742 -12.81 -5.01 17.67
C GLN A 742 -12.17 -3.70 17.18
N ILE A 743 -11.95 -2.73 18.08
CA ILE A 743 -11.23 -1.51 17.71
C ILE A 743 -9.78 -1.85 17.33
N THR A 744 -9.12 -2.74 18.07
CA THR A 744 -7.77 -3.19 17.71
C THR A 744 -7.75 -3.87 16.35
N ALA A 745 -8.70 -4.76 16.09
CA ALA A 745 -8.80 -5.44 14.80
C ALA A 745 -8.97 -4.46 13.63
N VAL A 746 -9.81 -3.42 13.77
CA VAL A 746 -9.97 -2.39 12.72
C VAL A 746 -8.69 -1.61 12.47
N ILE A 747 -8.01 -1.17 13.54
CA ILE A 747 -6.77 -0.39 13.43
C ILE A 747 -5.69 -1.22 12.73
N VAL A 748 -5.58 -2.50 13.06
CA VAL A 748 -4.62 -3.42 12.44
C VAL A 748 -4.98 -3.69 10.98
N ASN A 749 -6.25 -3.90 10.66
CA ASN A 749 -6.73 -4.26 9.33
C ASN A 749 -6.93 -3.06 8.38
N ARG A 750 -6.29 -1.93 8.69
CA ARG A 750 -6.41 -0.72 7.90
C ARG A 750 -5.94 -0.94 6.46
N LYS A 751 -6.72 -0.48 5.49
CA LYS A 751 -6.35 -0.51 4.06
C LYS A 751 -5.02 0.20 3.77
N GLU A 752 -4.62 1.18 4.61
CA GLU A 752 -3.33 1.86 4.52
C GLU A 752 -2.13 0.93 4.69
N HIS A 753 -2.30 -0.15 5.45
CA HIS A 753 -1.27 -1.17 5.63
C HIS A 753 -1.17 -2.12 4.42
N LYS A 754 -2.02 -1.95 3.38
CA LYS A 754 -2.01 -2.72 2.13
C LYS A 754 -1.85 -4.24 2.37
N LEU A 755 -2.57 -4.75 3.38
CA LEU A 755 -2.56 -6.15 3.73
C LEU A 755 -3.15 -6.97 2.56
N ARG A 756 -2.44 -8.03 2.16
CA ARG A 756 -2.85 -8.88 1.03
C ARG A 756 -3.87 -9.95 1.40
N LYS A 757 -4.00 -10.27 2.70
CA LYS A 757 -4.82 -11.38 3.21
C LYS A 757 -6.08 -10.85 3.89
N ALA A 758 -7.18 -11.59 3.74
CA ALA A 758 -8.48 -11.30 4.33
C ALA A 758 -8.41 -11.31 5.88
N ALA A 759 -9.20 -10.46 6.52
CA ALA A 759 -9.31 -10.41 7.98
C ALA A 759 -10.47 -11.25 8.51
N GLY A 760 -10.41 -11.64 9.79
CA GLY A 760 -11.41 -12.48 10.45
C GLY A 760 -11.82 -11.94 11.82
N TYR A 761 -12.75 -10.98 11.84
CA TYR A 761 -13.21 -10.30 13.06
C TYR A 761 -14.02 -11.21 14.00
N HIS A 762 -14.85 -12.10 13.45
CA HIS A 762 -15.67 -13.02 14.25
C HIS A 762 -14.82 -14.17 14.80
N LEU A 763 -13.85 -14.64 14.00
CA LEU A 763 -12.93 -15.69 14.40
C LEU A 763 -12.03 -15.24 15.56
N ASP A 764 -11.54 -14.00 15.52
CA ASP A 764 -10.74 -13.42 16.62
C ASP A 764 -11.55 -13.33 17.92
N LEU A 765 -12.79 -12.82 17.85
CA LEU A 765 -13.66 -12.70 19.03
C LEU A 765 -14.06 -14.07 19.60
N PHE A 766 -14.26 -15.07 18.74
CA PHE A 766 -14.57 -16.44 19.16
C PHE A 766 -13.44 -17.05 19.99
N TRP A 767 -12.20 -16.94 19.51
CA TRP A 767 -11.04 -17.47 20.24
C TRP A 767 -10.75 -16.71 21.53
N VAL A 768 -10.93 -15.39 21.56
CA VAL A 768 -10.85 -14.63 22.82
C VAL A 768 -11.89 -15.14 23.82
N GLY A 769 -13.13 -15.40 23.41
CA GLY A 769 -14.16 -15.98 24.28
C GLY A 769 -13.79 -17.36 24.85
N ILE A 770 -13.19 -18.23 24.04
CA ILE A 770 -12.70 -19.55 24.50
C ILE A 770 -11.55 -19.38 25.50
N LEU A 771 -10.57 -18.54 25.16
CA LEU A 771 -9.42 -18.28 26.02
C LEU A 771 -9.83 -17.66 27.36
N MET A 772 -10.88 -16.84 27.37
CA MET A 772 -11.48 -16.30 28.59
C MET A 772 -12.00 -17.41 29.51
N ALA A 773 -12.72 -18.39 28.97
CA ALA A 773 -13.19 -19.53 29.77
C ALA A 773 -12.00 -20.32 30.35
N VAL A 774 -11.00 -20.63 29.53
CA VAL A 774 -9.80 -21.37 29.95
C VAL A 774 -9.01 -20.62 31.03
N CYS A 775 -8.76 -19.32 30.83
CA CYS A 775 -8.05 -18.48 31.81
C CYS A 775 -8.84 -18.37 33.12
N SER A 776 -10.17 -18.38 33.07
CA SER A 776 -11.01 -18.31 34.27
C SER A 776 -10.95 -19.60 35.09
N PHE A 777 -10.94 -20.78 34.46
CA PHE A 777 -10.75 -22.06 35.15
C PHE A 777 -9.35 -22.21 35.77
N MET A 778 -8.32 -21.70 35.08
CA MET A 778 -6.95 -21.67 35.59
C MET A 778 -6.69 -20.51 36.57
N GLY A 779 -7.69 -19.65 36.78
CA GLY A 779 -7.60 -18.40 37.53
C GLY A 779 -6.37 -17.56 37.16
N LEU A 780 -6.14 -17.43 35.86
CA LEU A 780 -5.18 -16.53 35.23
C LEU A 780 -5.89 -15.19 34.92
N PRO A 781 -5.12 -14.11 34.68
CA PRO A 781 -5.66 -12.86 34.19
C PRO A 781 -6.44 -13.04 32.88
N TRP A 782 -7.39 -12.14 32.64
CA TRP A 782 -8.08 -12.05 31.35
C TRP A 782 -7.23 -11.25 30.36
N TYR A 783 -7.15 -11.73 29.12
CA TYR A 783 -6.31 -11.16 28.07
C TYR A 783 -7.15 -10.66 26.91
N VAL A 784 -6.77 -9.49 26.38
CA VAL A 784 -7.44 -8.84 25.25
C VAL A 784 -6.38 -8.29 24.30
N ALA A 785 -6.75 -8.00 23.05
CA ALA A 785 -5.87 -7.36 22.09
C ALA A 785 -5.24 -6.06 22.62
N ALA A 786 -3.91 -6.03 22.63
CA ALA A 786 -3.14 -4.86 23.00
C ALA A 786 -2.87 -4.00 21.75
N THR A 787 -3.59 -2.88 21.63
CA THR A 787 -3.52 -1.96 20.47
C THR A 787 -2.11 -1.47 20.17
N VAL A 788 -1.39 -0.90 21.15
CA VAL A 788 -0.06 -0.30 20.95
C VAL A 788 0.96 -1.35 20.50
N ILE A 789 0.92 -2.52 21.14
CA ILE A 789 1.86 -3.61 20.86
C ILE A 789 1.59 -4.18 19.46
N SER A 790 0.31 -4.33 19.10
CA SER A 790 -0.09 -4.82 17.78
C SER A 790 0.27 -3.84 16.65
N ILE A 791 0.14 -2.52 16.87
CA ILE A 791 0.60 -1.51 15.90
C ILE A 791 2.13 -1.53 15.77
N ALA A 792 2.85 -1.62 16.89
CA ALA A 792 4.30 -1.72 16.88
C ALA A 792 4.80 -2.99 16.17
N HIS A 793 4.03 -4.08 16.23
CA HIS A 793 4.29 -5.32 15.51
C HIS A 793 4.09 -5.16 14.00
N ILE A 794 3.06 -4.44 13.56
CA ILE A 794 2.85 -4.14 12.13
C ILE A 794 3.93 -3.22 11.60
N ASP A 795 4.29 -2.19 12.36
CA ASP A 795 5.34 -1.24 11.98
C ASP A 795 6.72 -1.89 11.86
N SER A 796 7.00 -2.96 12.63
CA SER A 796 8.25 -3.72 12.52
C SER A 796 8.26 -4.69 11.33
N LEU A 797 7.10 -5.12 10.84
CA LEU A 797 6.92 -6.03 9.68
C LEU A 797 6.65 -5.30 8.36
N LYS A 798 6.62 -3.96 8.39
CA LYS A 798 6.43 -3.11 7.22
C LYS A 798 7.60 -3.27 6.25
N MET A 799 7.31 -3.76 5.04
CA MET A 799 8.28 -3.84 3.95
C MET A 799 8.18 -2.59 3.06
N GLU A 800 9.32 -1.95 2.83
CA GLU A 800 9.46 -0.79 1.94
C GLU A 800 10.41 -1.13 0.78
N THR A 801 10.27 -0.48 -0.38
CA THR A 801 11.04 -0.77 -1.60
C THR A 801 12.56 -0.78 -1.36
N GLU A 802 13.21 -1.86 -1.78
CA GLU A 802 14.68 -1.99 -1.74
C GLU A 802 15.39 -1.04 -2.74
N THR A 803 14.74 -0.68 -3.84
CA THR A 803 15.26 0.21 -4.88
C THR A 803 14.58 1.58 -4.81
N SER A 804 15.16 2.48 -4.02
CA SER A 804 14.83 3.91 -4.09
C SER A 804 16.08 4.65 -4.57
N ALA A 805 15.95 5.56 -5.54
CA ALA A 805 17.04 6.45 -5.90
C ALA A 805 17.51 7.21 -4.65
N PRO A 806 18.81 7.55 -4.52
CA PRO A 806 19.31 8.27 -3.36
C PRO A 806 18.52 9.56 -3.09
N GLY A 807 17.74 9.60 -2.02
CA GLY A 807 16.90 10.75 -1.64
C GLY A 807 15.39 10.59 -1.86
N GLU A 808 14.92 9.51 -2.51
CA GLU A 808 13.49 9.21 -2.63
C GLU A 808 12.99 8.44 -1.40
N GLN A 809 11.82 8.82 -0.85
CA GLN A 809 11.22 8.07 0.25
C GLN A 809 10.78 6.69 -0.25
N PRO A 810 11.17 5.60 0.44
CA PRO A 810 10.88 4.26 -0.03
C PRO A 810 9.36 4.04 -0.08
N GLN A 811 8.89 3.40 -1.15
CA GLN A 811 7.48 3.09 -1.32
C GLN A 811 7.12 1.88 -0.45
N PHE A 812 6.00 1.98 0.24
CA PHE A 812 5.48 0.89 1.06
C PHE A 812 4.87 -0.20 0.17
N LEU A 813 5.44 -1.41 0.20
CA LEU A 813 5.02 -2.56 -0.60
C LEU A 813 3.91 -3.39 0.06
N GLY A 814 3.83 -3.32 1.40
CA GLY A 814 2.90 -4.10 2.23
C GLY A 814 3.57 -4.61 3.51
N VAL A 815 2.85 -5.46 4.25
CA VAL A 815 3.32 -6.10 5.49
C VAL A 815 3.37 -7.61 5.26
N SER A 816 4.47 -8.26 5.66
CA SER A 816 4.54 -9.73 5.65
C SER A 816 3.72 -10.31 6.80
N GLY A 817 2.90 -11.33 6.52
CA GLY A 817 2.18 -12.06 7.56
C GLY A 817 3.15 -12.91 8.37
N LEU A 818 3.25 -12.68 9.68
CA LEU A 818 4.13 -13.46 10.56
C LEU A 818 3.31 -14.12 11.68
N ILE A 819 3.45 -15.45 11.80
CA ILE A 819 2.85 -16.27 12.89
C ILE A 819 3.83 -16.44 14.07
N TRP A 820 5.13 -16.21 13.88
CA TRP A 820 6.18 -16.67 14.80
C TRP A 820 6.48 -15.76 16.01
N ALA A 821 5.84 -14.59 16.13
CA ALA A 821 6.14 -13.62 17.21
C ALA A 821 5.83 -14.12 18.63
N THR A 822 5.06 -15.20 18.78
CA THR A 822 4.67 -15.78 20.09
C THR A 822 5.34 -17.11 20.42
N TRP A 823 6.21 -17.64 19.56
CA TRP A 823 6.87 -18.95 19.74
C TRP A 823 8.32 -18.81 20.24
N ASP A 824 8.55 -18.12 21.37
CA ASP A 824 9.83 -18.26 22.06
C ASP A 824 9.70 -18.12 23.60
N PRO A 825 9.85 -19.21 24.37
CA PRO A 825 9.87 -19.19 25.83
C PRO A 825 11.32 -19.11 26.32
N GLY A 826 11.91 -17.92 26.41
CA GLY A 826 13.11 -17.73 27.23
C GLY A 826 14.16 -16.76 26.70
N ALA A 827 14.15 -15.56 27.24
CA ALA A 827 15.25 -14.60 27.32
C ALA A 827 14.80 -13.40 28.17
N SER A 828 15.71 -12.82 28.94
CA SER A 828 15.45 -11.71 29.86
C SER A 828 15.96 -10.39 29.28
N GLY A 829 15.09 -9.38 29.24
CA GLY A 829 15.48 -8.00 28.89
C GLY A 829 14.28 -7.05 28.86
N GLN A 830 14.50 -5.78 29.18
CA GLN A 830 13.48 -4.71 29.14
C GLN A 830 13.70 -3.80 27.93
N GLY A 831 12.61 -3.31 27.34
CA GLY A 831 12.64 -2.33 26.25
C GLY A 831 11.43 -1.41 26.25
N LEU A 832 11.67 -0.10 26.07
CA LEU A 832 10.63 0.88 25.76
C LEU A 832 10.18 0.69 24.31
N MET A 833 8.87 0.53 24.11
CA MET A 833 8.31 0.56 22.76
C MET A 833 8.25 2.01 22.25
N PRO A 834 8.81 2.31 21.06
CA PRO A 834 8.54 3.58 20.41
C PRO A 834 7.05 3.64 20.03
N VAL A 835 6.30 4.49 20.73
CA VAL A 835 4.89 4.74 20.46
C VAL A 835 4.77 5.55 19.18
N SER A 836 4.11 4.99 18.17
CA SER A 836 3.77 5.68 16.93
C SER A 836 2.46 6.44 17.13
N ILE A 837 2.50 7.78 17.12
CA ILE A 837 1.27 8.60 17.08
C ILE A 837 0.73 8.50 15.65
N PRO A 838 -0.58 8.25 15.44
CA PRO A 838 -1.15 8.17 14.10
C PRO A 838 -0.81 9.44 13.30
N PRO A 839 -0.20 9.30 12.11
CA PRO A 839 0.45 10.41 11.42
C PRO A 839 -0.54 11.51 11.01
N LYS A 840 -1.78 11.16 10.67
CA LYS A 840 -2.78 12.12 10.17
C LYS A 840 -3.36 13.05 11.22
N PHE A 841 -3.68 12.56 12.43
CA PHE A 841 -4.07 13.45 13.53
C PHE A 841 -2.90 14.35 13.95
N TRP A 842 -1.71 13.76 14.08
CA TRP A 842 -0.51 14.50 14.49
C TRP A 842 -0.12 15.58 13.47
N ASP A 843 -0.20 15.29 12.18
CA ASP A 843 0.08 16.24 11.11
C ASP A 843 -0.95 17.38 11.06
N ARG A 844 -2.22 17.08 11.32
CA ARG A 844 -3.27 18.10 11.50
C ARG A 844 -3.06 18.95 12.76
N CYS A 845 -2.51 18.38 13.83
CA CYS A 845 -2.15 19.15 15.03
C CYS A 845 -0.93 20.04 14.81
N LYS A 846 0.12 19.56 14.13
CA LYS A 846 1.26 20.37 13.73
C LYS A 846 0.83 21.57 12.89
N LEU A 847 -0.20 21.41 12.08
CA LEU A 847 -0.78 22.48 11.28
C LEU A 847 -1.24 23.69 12.11
N PHE A 848 -1.63 23.48 13.36
CA PHE A 848 -2.05 24.54 14.27
C PHE A 848 -0.87 25.40 14.74
N LEU A 849 0.33 24.80 14.83
CA LEU A 849 1.56 25.45 15.28
C LEU A 849 2.45 25.92 14.11
N MET A 850 2.13 25.50 12.88
CA MET A 850 2.91 25.82 11.69
C MET A 850 2.37 27.09 11.02
N PRO A 851 3.21 28.11 10.77
CA PRO A 851 2.75 29.29 10.03
C PRO A 851 2.38 28.90 8.60
N ALA A 852 1.31 29.47 8.06
CA ALA A 852 0.75 29.15 6.73
C ALA A 852 1.78 29.18 5.59
N LYS A 853 2.85 29.98 5.72
CA LYS A 853 3.95 30.07 4.75
C LYS A 853 4.82 28.81 4.65
N HIS A 854 4.95 28.03 5.72
CA HIS A 854 5.82 26.84 5.77
C HIS A 854 5.03 25.53 5.63
N GLN A 855 3.72 25.62 5.41
CA GLN A 855 2.83 24.48 5.42
C GLN A 855 3.14 23.53 4.25
N PRO A 856 3.39 22.24 4.51
CA PRO A 856 3.62 21.27 3.45
C PRO A 856 2.33 21.04 2.64
N ASP A 857 2.48 20.72 1.35
CA ASP A 857 1.37 20.46 0.42
C ASP A 857 0.67 19.12 0.74
N TYR A 858 -0.21 19.11 1.74
CA TYR A 858 -1.15 18.01 1.96
C TYR A 858 -2.34 18.10 0.99
N VAL A 859 -2.77 16.96 0.43
CA VAL A 859 -3.86 16.88 -0.57
C VAL A 859 -5.19 17.43 -0.04
N PHE A 860 -5.53 17.15 1.22
CA PHE A 860 -6.78 17.62 1.83
C PHE A 860 -6.83 19.15 2.03
N LEU A 861 -5.68 19.85 2.03
CA LEU A 861 -5.64 21.31 2.12
C LEU A 861 -6.05 22.01 0.82
N ARG A 862 -6.12 21.27 -0.28
CA ARG A 862 -6.56 21.79 -1.59
C ARG A 862 -8.08 21.86 -1.70
N HIS A 863 -8.77 20.94 -1.03
CA HIS A 863 -10.22 20.77 -1.14
C HIS A 863 -11.00 21.37 0.03
N VAL A 864 -10.39 21.50 1.23
CA VAL A 864 -11.07 22.01 2.41
C VAL A 864 -10.35 23.24 2.98
N PRO A 865 -11.08 24.34 3.30
CA PRO A 865 -10.46 25.53 3.87
C PRO A 865 -9.89 25.27 5.26
N LEU A 866 -8.71 25.84 5.53
CA LEU A 866 -7.95 25.74 6.79
C LEU A 866 -8.80 25.96 8.04
N ARG A 867 -9.72 26.94 8.04
CA ARG A 867 -10.60 27.23 9.20
C ARG A 867 -11.48 26.05 9.59
N ARG A 868 -12.01 25.32 8.60
CA ARG A 868 -12.85 24.13 8.83
C ARG A 868 -12.03 22.96 9.35
N ILE A 869 -10.80 22.80 8.84
CA ILE A 869 -9.85 21.80 9.35
C ILE A 869 -9.48 22.10 10.80
N HIS A 870 -9.18 23.35 11.15
CA HIS A 870 -8.89 23.74 12.53
C HIS A 870 -10.09 23.56 13.47
N LEU A 871 -11.32 23.84 13.00
CA LEU A 871 -12.52 23.60 13.78
C LEU A 871 -12.72 22.09 14.04
N PHE A 872 -12.54 21.26 13.01
CA PHE A 872 -12.61 19.81 13.12
C PHE A 872 -11.59 19.27 14.13
N THR A 873 -10.33 19.70 14.02
CA THR A 873 -9.27 19.23 14.92
C THR A 873 -9.47 19.73 16.35
N LEU A 874 -10.00 20.94 16.53
CA LEU A 874 -10.33 21.48 17.85
C LEU A 874 -11.45 20.67 18.51
N VAL A 875 -12.51 20.30 17.78
CA VAL A 875 -13.55 19.38 18.27
C VAL A 875 -12.93 18.04 18.67
N GLN A 876 -12.04 17.48 17.84
CA GLN A 876 -11.34 16.23 18.16
C GLN A 876 -10.48 16.34 19.42
N ILE A 877 -9.73 17.43 19.61
CA ILE A 877 -8.91 17.68 20.80
C ILE A 877 -9.79 17.82 22.05
N ILE A 878 -10.92 18.52 21.97
CA ILE A 878 -11.87 18.65 23.08
C ILE A 878 -12.41 17.27 23.48
N CYS A 879 -12.84 16.46 22.50
CA CYS A 879 -13.28 15.09 22.74
C CYS A 879 -12.19 14.23 23.41
N LEU A 880 -10.93 14.36 22.96
CA LEU A 880 -9.80 13.67 23.58
C LEU A 880 -9.53 14.15 25.01
N ALA A 881 -9.63 15.45 25.28
CA ALA A 881 -9.48 16.01 26.61
C ALA A 881 -10.57 15.51 27.56
N VAL A 882 -11.82 15.45 27.11
CA VAL A 882 -12.93 14.87 27.88
C VAL A 882 -12.67 13.41 28.19
N LEU A 883 -12.27 12.61 27.21
CA LEU A 883 -11.91 11.20 27.43
C LEU A 883 -10.74 11.02 28.39
N TRP A 884 -9.73 11.90 28.31
CA TRP A 884 -8.59 11.89 29.23
C TRP A 884 -9.01 12.18 30.68
N ILE A 885 -9.84 13.20 30.89
CA ILE A 885 -10.36 13.56 32.21
C ILE A 885 -11.17 12.41 32.78
N LEU A 886 -12.11 11.86 32.00
CA LEU A 886 -12.94 10.76 32.45
C LEU A 886 -12.12 9.50 32.76
N LYS A 887 -11.09 9.21 31.97
CA LYS A 887 -10.13 8.12 32.23
C LYS A 887 -9.33 8.31 33.53
N SER A 888 -9.16 9.54 34.00
CA SER A 888 -8.46 9.82 35.28
C SER A 888 -9.33 9.52 36.51
N THR A 889 -10.64 9.33 36.32
CA THR A 889 -11.61 9.02 37.38
C THR A 889 -11.95 7.53 37.45
N VAL A 890 -12.66 7.10 38.49
CA VAL A 890 -13.17 5.71 38.64
C VAL A 890 -14.14 5.34 37.51
N ALA A 891 -14.69 6.32 36.78
CA ALA A 891 -15.50 6.10 35.59
C ALA A 891 -14.72 5.49 34.39
N ALA A 892 -13.41 5.28 34.52
CA ALA A 892 -12.57 4.61 33.52
C ALA A 892 -13.08 3.21 33.11
N ILE A 893 -13.92 2.56 33.92
CA ILE A 893 -14.53 1.26 33.58
C ILE A 893 -15.60 1.40 32.49
N ILE A 894 -16.24 2.57 32.38
CA ILE A 894 -17.26 2.90 31.36
C ILE A 894 -16.59 3.35 30.04
N PHE A 895 -15.27 3.32 29.97
CA PHE A 895 -14.47 3.81 28.84
C PHE A 895 -14.93 3.34 27.44
N PRO A 896 -15.35 2.08 27.23
CA PRO A 896 -15.89 1.65 25.94
C PRO A 896 -17.21 2.33 25.55
N VAL A 897 -18.10 2.56 26.52
CA VAL A 897 -19.36 3.28 26.29
C VAL A 897 -19.07 4.75 25.92
N MET A 898 -18.00 5.33 26.46
CA MET A 898 -17.55 6.67 26.08
C MET A 898 -17.02 6.74 24.65
N ILE A 899 -16.44 5.65 24.13
CA ILE A 899 -16.02 5.56 22.72
C ILE A 899 -17.25 5.46 21.80
N LEU A 900 -18.29 4.73 22.20
CA LEU A 900 -19.57 4.74 21.48
C LEU A 900 -20.17 6.16 21.45
N ALA A 901 -20.00 6.95 22.51
CA ALA A 901 -20.41 8.36 22.51
C ALA A 901 -19.62 9.21 21.48
N LEU A 902 -18.34 8.90 21.18
CA LEU A 902 -17.62 9.56 20.10
C LEU A 902 -18.24 9.29 18.72
N ILE A 903 -18.85 8.12 18.50
CA ILE A 903 -19.57 7.81 17.26
C ILE A 903 -20.80 8.71 17.15
N LEU A 904 -21.50 8.96 18.25
CA LEU A 904 -22.61 9.92 18.28
C LEU A 904 -22.13 11.34 18.01
N VAL A 905 -21.01 11.76 18.61
CA VAL A 905 -20.40 13.07 18.32
C VAL A 905 -20.04 13.19 16.85
N ARG A 906 -19.50 12.13 16.23
CA ARG A 906 -19.21 12.14 14.80
C ARG A 906 -20.47 12.29 13.95
N ARG A 907 -21.56 11.64 14.33
CA ARG A 907 -22.86 11.77 13.66
C ARG A 907 -23.46 13.16 13.85
N LEU A 908 -23.24 13.80 15.00
CA LEU A 908 -23.62 15.20 15.22
C LEU A 908 -22.79 16.17 14.35
N LEU A 909 -21.58 15.79 13.99
CA LEU A 909 -20.70 16.58 13.13
C LEU A 909 -21.22 16.68 11.69
N ASP A 910 -22.09 15.74 11.25
CA ASP A 910 -22.81 15.81 9.97
C ASP A 910 -23.81 16.98 9.91
N PHE A 911 -24.21 17.56 11.06
CA PHE A 911 -25.04 18.79 11.08
C PHE A 911 -24.23 20.07 10.89
N VAL A 912 -22.91 20.04 11.12
CA VAL A 912 -22.04 21.23 11.13
C VAL A 912 -21.17 21.31 9.86
N PHE A 913 -20.83 20.18 9.26
CA PHE A 913 -19.96 20.09 8.08
C PHE A 913 -20.69 19.47 6.88
N SER A 914 -20.32 19.88 5.66
CA SER A 914 -20.84 19.25 4.44
C SER A 914 -20.27 17.84 4.28
N GLN A 915 -21.02 16.95 3.63
CA GLN A 915 -20.57 15.59 3.29
C GLN A 915 -19.27 15.59 2.46
N HIS A 916 -19.07 16.61 1.63
CA HIS A 916 -17.83 16.82 0.87
C HIS A 916 -16.62 17.11 1.77
N ASP A 917 -16.73 18.05 2.72
CA ASP A 917 -15.61 18.38 3.63
C ASP A 917 -15.22 17.18 4.51
N LEU A 918 -16.22 16.45 4.97
CA LEU A 918 -16.05 15.24 5.79
C LEU A 918 -15.42 14.10 5.00
N ALA A 919 -15.78 13.91 3.73
CA ALA A 919 -15.16 12.91 2.88
C ALA A 919 -13.64 13.16 2.74
N TRP A 920 -13.21 14.40 2.50
CA TRP A 920 -11.78 14.72 2.37
C TRP A 920 -10.98 14.61 3.67
N ILE A 921 -11.63 14.79 4.82
CA ILE A 921 -11.00 14.72 6.14
C ILE A 921 -10.99 13.28 6.70
N ASP A 922 -12.06 12.51 6.48
CA ASP A 922 -12.27 11.19 7.07
C ASP A 922 -12.09 10.00 6.11
N ASN A 923 -12.15 10.17 4.78
CA ASN A 923 -11.95 9.06 3.85
C ASN A 923 -10.48 8.81 3.53
N ILE A 924 -10.19 7.61 3.00
CA ILE A 924 -8.86 7.23 2.56
C ILE A 924 -8.55 8.01 1.27
N ILE A 925 -7.69 9.01 1.40
CA ILE A 925 -7.13 9.73 0.26
C ILE A 925 -6.31 8.71 -0.57
N PRO A 926 -6.61 8.49 -1.85
CA PRO A 926 -5.82 7.61 -2.70
C PRO A 926 -4.37 8.12 -2.75
N GLU A 927 -3.41 7.32 -2.25
CA GLU A 927 -2.07 7.79 -1.96
C GLU A 927 -1.12 7.75 -3.18
N LYS A 928 -0.31 8.83 -3.29
CA LYS A 928 0.93 9.05 -4.06
C LYS A 928 0.85 9.26 -5.59
N GLU A 929 -0.08 8.67 -6.33
CA GLU A 929 -0.19 8.97 -7.78
C GLU A 929 -0.74 10.39 -8.01
N LYS A 930 -1.79 10.77 -7.27
CA LYS A 930 -2.39 12.11 -7.37
C LYS A 930 -1.42 13.24 -6.97
N LYS A 931 -0.49 13.04 -6.02
CA LYS A 931 0.47 14.09 -5.59
C LYS A 931 1.38 14.59 -6.72
N LYS A 932 1.78 13.70 -7.65
CA LYS A 932 2.59 14.09 -8.83
C LYS A 932 1.76 14.88 -9.85
N GLU A 933 0.48 14.55 -10.02
CA GLU A 933 -0.43 15.26 -10.92
C GLU A 933 -0.82 16.63 -10.35
N ASP A 934 -1.12 16.65 -9.05
CA ASP A 934 -1.44 17.81 -8.24
C ASP A 934 -0.31 18.85 -8.18
N ASP A 935 0.94 18.42 -8.01
CA ASP A 935 2.10 19.33 -7.98
C ASP A 935 2.42 19.86 -9.40
N LYS A 936 2.12 19.10 -10.45
CA LYS A 936 2.19 19.55 -11.85
C LYS A 936 1.14 20.63 -12.15
N GLU A 937 -0.10 20.46 -11.68
CA GLU A 937 -1.16 21.47 -11.83
C GLU A 937 -0.87 22.76 -11.04
N LYS A 938 -0.35 22.66 -9.81
CA LYS A 938 0.00 23.85 -9.02
C LYS A 938 1.16 24.64 -9.61
N LYS A 939 2.15 23.97 -10.22
CA LYS A 939 3.21 24.65 -10.98
C LYS A 939 2.63 25.40 -12.18
N LYS A 940 1.67 24.81 -12.91
CA LYS A 940 0.93 25.50 -14.00
C LYS A 940 0.16 26.73 -13.49
N LYS A 941 -0.56 26.65 -12.36
CA LYS A 941 -1.34 27.77 -11.81
C LYS A 941 -0.50 28.89 -11.17
N LYS A 942 0.68 28.59 -10.62
CA LYS A 942 1.60 29.63 -10.10
C LYS A 942 2.32 30.40 -11.19
N GLY A 943 2.57 29.79 -12.36
CA GLY A 943 3.04 30.51 -13.54
C GLY A 943 2.05 31.59 -14.00
N ASN A 944 0.76 31.21 -14.13
CA ASN A 944 -0.29 32.14 -14.59
C ASN A 944 -0.62 33.32 -13.64
N LYS A 945 -0.26 33.26 -12.35
CA LYS A 945 -0.49 34.36 -11.40
C LYS A 945 0.69 35.32 -11.26
N GLY A 946 1.85 34.99 -11.82
CA GLY A 946 3.03 35.87 -11.83
C GLY A 946 2.99 36.93 -12.92
N GLU A 947 2.17 36.77 -13.95
CA GLU A 947 2.08 37.70 -15.09
C GLU A 947 0.92 38.71 -14.98
N SER A 948 0.04 38.62 -13.98
CA SER A 948 -1.11 39.53 -13.84
C SER A 948 -0.91 40.67 -12.84
N SER A 949 0.34 40.99 -12.44
CA SER A 949 0.61 42.06 -11.47
C SER A 949 1.79 42.97 -11.83
N SER A 950 2.14 43.10 -13.11
CA SER A 950 3.22 43.99 -13.57
C SER A 950 2.83 45.00 -14.65
N ASP A 951 1.54 45.20 -14.92
CA ASP A 951 1.04 46.11 -15.96
C ASP A 951 0.13 47.24 -15.42
N GLU A 952 0.43 47.78 -14.23
CA GLU A 952 -0.07 49.10 -13.78
C GLU A 952 1.02 49.84 -12.97
N GLU A 953 2.01 50.40 -13.66
CA GLU A 953 2.62 51.74 -13.42
C GLU A 953 3.58 52.13 -14.56
#